data_AF-A0A7D5SV44-F1
#
_entry.id   AF-A0A7D5SV44-F1
#
_cell.length_a   1.000
_cell.length_b   1.000
_cell.length_c   1.000
_cell.angle_alpha   90.00
_cell.angle_beta   90.00
_cell.angle_gamma   90.00
#
_symmetry.space_group_name_H-M   'P 1'
#
loop_
_entity.id
_entity.type
_entity.pdbx_description
1 polymer ?
#
loop_
_entity_poly.entity_id
_entity_poly.type
_entity_poly.pdbx_seq_one_letter_code
_entity_poly.pdbx_strand_id
1 'polypeptide(L)'
;MNRTKKNLCRTNLEAKMSRKQHLFGYLLALFLIFAFGFSEILAQNFTNNTGGTYQVGTGGGTIRMRSSGGKFDGTAPYGTASNPVPGTVIWYCDNNMNVGGLYTGGAYQPTYYTNLGTNGTGVKTFLEDVYIAGSYNPQGGNRDYTTNSVTVTYNGTTGNQVIAGENTSNGTGYYALVLTGGSTKEVGSGTTASVSYQFTLDNTSGAMTNNGTFNLNNTQASTASANITNNGTWNFNGSGTFTSSADFTNSASGAGGGVYVNSGAGNVTFTNFANNNGTFQTASGTTVYLTGSFTQSGGTIDMNCASNFHYSGGAQTILGNGANFASYGNLFLEGTGAKTAGGNVNVCNNLTVSQEVDMAPGTNDYILTMLNTNGTGSATYTGNVEVRGKFRWQNMTAGTAYTFNNANTQVTFSSVPTWFQLDVRQQTTPTNLNNFSNSTDIKRSITANFSGTGTISALRLYYEDSDKDATYNANDSLLRFAEGYSSTANHQKLVRGGATYTRNVSSAPKYVDYGGGSGSGINLIASAGGGSVYELSDGSNIVLTATPLVIVSITNGRWTNPGTWDVGYVPTANDDVEIRHVVWTGIDQAVFGGSAWTADEVDGSINGDAGAAANSITIANVSGATLVIGNQDQTMGTGERIFRTRLVPVTGFSSPGIYNLNTNANTGDGDSGSATGLNGIWIRPSGQFTPVLGTLQLTNNGSIMNKSILEIGICQ
;
A
#
# COMPACT_ATOMS: atom_id res chain seq x y z
N MET A 1 -7.58 -67.61 -107.23
CA MET A 1 -8.81 -67.02 -106.66
C MET A 1 -8.41 -65.80 -105.81
N ASN A 2 -8.95 -64.62 -106.14
CA ASN A 2 -9.33 -63.45 -105.30
C ASN A 2 -8.65 -63.27 -103.91
N ARG A 3 -8.23 -62.08 -103.43
CA ARG A 3 -8.61 -60.69 -103.73
C ARG A 3 -7.74 -59.70 -102.90
N THR A 4 -7.42 -58.54 -103.50
CA THR A 4 -7.38 -57.13 -102.97
C THR A 4 -6.34 -56.57 -101.96
N LYS A 5 -5.61 -55.55 -102.48
CA LYS A 5 -5.49 -54.11 -102.08
C LYS A 5 -4.63 -53.62 -100.87
N LYS A 6 -3.69 -52.71 -101.26
CA LYS A 6 -3.43 -51.32 -100.81
C LYS A 6 -2.67 -51.01 -99.49
N ASN A 7 -1.54 -50.34 -99.71
CA ASN A 7 -1.10 -49.02 -99.19
C ASN A 7 -0.27 -48.88 -97.89
N LEU A 8 0.91 -48.27 -98.11
CA LEU A 8 1.62 -47.25 -97.30
C LEU A 8 2.03 -47.57 -95.85
N CYS A 9 3.35 -47.62 -95.58
CA CYS A 9 4.14 -46.46 -95.10
C CYS A 9 5.50 -46.87 -94.51
N ARG A 10 6.54 -46.17 -94.97
CA ARG A 10 7.66 -45.56 -94.20
C ARG A 10 8.39 -46.35 -93.08
N THR A 11 9.69 -46.53 -93.36
CA THR A 11 10.86 -46.35 -92.47
C THR A 11 11.00 -47.22 -91.21
N ASN A 12 11.57 -48.41 -91.41
CA ASN A 12 12.24 -49.21 -90.36
C ASN A 12 13.64 -48.70 -89.95
N LEU A 13 13.98 -47.43 -90.23
CA LEU A 13 15.29 -46.85 -89.88
C LEU A 13 15.26 -45.90 -88.66
N GLU A 14 14.08 -45.46 -88.21
CA GLU A 14 13.97 -44.45 -87.14
C GLU A 14 13.81 -45.06 -85.73
N ALA A 15 13.45 -46.35 -85.61
CA ALA A 15 13.17 -46.96 -84.30
C ALA A 15 14.42 -47.40 -83.51
N LYS A 16 15.61 -47.52 -84.13
CA LYS A 16 16.85 -47.94 -83.44
C LYS A 16 17.76 -46.79 -82.99
N MET A 17 17.58 -45.56 -83.49
CA MET A 17 18.38 -44.41 -83.03
C MET A 17 17.74 -43.61 -81.88
N SER A 18 16.42 -43.65 -81.70
CA SER A 18 15.74 -42.96 -80.60
C SER A 18 16.00 -43.60 -79.22
N ARG A 19 16.05 -44.93 -79.09
CA ARG A 19 16.23 -45.59 -77.78
C ARG A 19 17.61 -45.39 -77.14
N LYS A 20 18.68 -45.20 -77.92
CA LYS A 20 20.03 -44.93 -77.37
C LYS A 20 20.22 -43.46 -76.98
N GLN A 21 19.56 -42.52 -77.66
CA GLN A 21 19.58 -41.10 -77.30
C GLN A 21 18.76 -40.82 -76.04
N HIS A 22 17.66 -41.54 -75.80
CA HIS A 22 16.91 -41.42 -74.55
C HIS A 22 17.64 -42.05 -73.35
N LEU A 23 18.34 -43.18 -73.51
CA LEU A 23 19.07 -43.79 -72.40
C LEU A 23 20.29 -42.95 -71.97
N PHE A 24 21.03 -42.37 -72.93
CA PHE A 24 22.14 -41.45 -72.62
C PHE A 24 21.64 -40.12 -72.04
N GLY A 25 20.49 -39.61 -72.52
CA GLY A 25 19.83 -38.44 -71.94
C GLY A 25 19.30 -38.68 -70.52
N TYR A 26 18.73 -39.86 -70.23
CA TYR A 26 18.32 -40.24 -68.88
C TYR A 26 19.53 -40.50 -67.97
N LEU A 27 20.58 -41.16 -68.44
CA LEU A 27 21.80 -41.37 -67.67
C LEU A 27 22.54 -40.07 -67.40
N LEU A 28 22.62 -39.15 -68.38
CA LEU A 28 23.22 -37.83 -68.21
C LEU A 28 22.36 -36.93 -67.32
N ALA A 29 21.03 -36.98 -67.43
CA ALA A 29 20.12 -36.29 -66.51
C ALA A 29 20.20 -36.88 -65.09
N LEU A 30 20.31 -38.19 -64.95
CA LEU A 30 20.54 -38.85 -63.66
C LEU A 30 21.93 -38.49 -63.11
N PHE A 31 22.99 -38.48 -63.95
CA PHE A 31 24.33 -38.06 -63.55
C PHE A 31 24.40 -36.58 -63.22
N LEU A 32 23.61 -35.72 -63.88
CA LEU A 32 23.50 -34.30 -63.56
C LEU A 32 22.65 -34.09 -62.30
N ILE A 33 21.58 -34.85 -62.09
CA ILE A 33 20.80 -34.83 -60.83
C ILE A 33 21.66 -35.36 -59.66
N PHE A 34 22.51 -36.37 -59.89
CA PHE A 34 23.50 -36.83 -58.93
C PHE A 34 24.71 -35.86 -58.82
N ALA A 35 25.11 -35.14 -59.87
CA ALA A 35 26.23 -34.18 -59.78
C ALA A 35 25.80 -32.84 -59.14
N PHE A 36 24.56 -32.40 -59.36
CA PHE A 36 23.97 -31.22 -58.74
C PHE A 36 23.33 -31.54 -57.37
N GLY A 37 22.92 -32.78 -57.11
CA GLY A 37 22.40 -33.21 -55.81
C GLY A 37 23.48 -33.55 -54.78
N PHE A 38 24.74 -33.76 -55.19
CA PHE A 38 25.84 -34.16 -54.30
C PHE A 38 26.84 -33.02 -53.99
N SER A 39 26.69 -31.84 -54.59
CA SER A 39 27.57 -30.70 -54.29
C SER A 39 27.39 -30.14 -52.87
N GLU A 40 26.36 -30.56 -52.12
CA GLU A 40 26.16 -30.23 -50.71
C GLU A 40 26.78 -31.24 -49.71
N ILE A 41 27.34 -32.37 -50.16
CA ILE A 41 27.70 -33.50 -49.27
C ILE A 41 29.14 -33.41 -48.69
N LEU A 42 29.98 -32.48 -49.15
CA LEU A 42 31.29 -32.25 -48.52
C LEU A 42 31.20 -31.10 -47.50
N ALA A 43 31.08 -31.45 -46.22
CA ALA A 43 31.24 -30.50 -45.13
C ALA A 43 32.60 -29.80 -45.27
N GLN A 44 32.59 -28.47 -45.43
CA GLN A 44 33.78 -27.64 -45.46
C GLN A 44 34.14 -27.27 -44.02
N ASN A 45 35.09 -28.00 -43.43
CA ASN A 45 35.58 -27.76 -42.09
C ASN A 45 36.83 -26.87 -42.13
N PHE A 46 37.04 -26.09 -41.08
CA PHE A 46 38.30 -25.44 -40.76
C PHE A 46 39.04 -26.30 -39.74
N THR A 47 39.94 -27.18 -40.21
CA THR A 47 40.71 -28.09 -39.35
C THR A 47 42.06 -27.48 -39.00
N ASN A 48 42.34 -27.25 -37.71
CA ASN A 48 43.65 -26.82 -37.21
C ASN A 48 44.27 -27.86 -36.27
N ASN A 49 45.48 -28.31 -36.60
CA ASN A 49 46.23 -29.25 -35.80
C ASN A 49 47.43 -28.58 -35.13
N THR A 50 48.05 -29.26 -34.16
CA THR A 50 49.26 -28.80 -33.49
C THR A 50 50.31 -28.32 -34.51
N GLY A 51 50.73 -27.05 -34.42
CA GLY A 51 51.68 -26.41 -35.33
C GLY A 51 51.06 -25.52 -36.42
N GLY A 52 49.74 -25.56 -36.62
CA GLY A 52 49.03 -24.65 -37.53
C GLY A 52 48.74 -23.30 -36.89
N THR A 53 49.02 -22.21 -37.63
CA THR A 53 48.69 -20.83 -37.24
C THR A 53 47.93 -20.13 -38.36
N TYR A 54 46.78 -19.56 -38.02
CA TYR A 54 46.00 -18.62 -38.82
C TYR A 54 46.04 -17.25 -38.15
N GLN A 55 46.36 -16.21 -38.93
CA GLN A 55 46.39 -14.83 -38.49
C GLN A 55 45.68 -13.97 -39.54
N VAL A 56 44.94 -12.97 -39.07
CA VAL A 56 44.37 -11.93 -39.94
C VAL A 56 45.28 -10.72 -39.96
N GLY A 57 45.55 -10.19 -41.16
CA GLY A 57 46.36 -8.99 -41.35
C GLY A 57 45.66 -7.72 -40.87
N THR A 58 46.37 -6.58 -40.92
CA THR A 58 45.92 -5.27 -40.41
C THR A 58 44.64 -4.73 -41.07
N GLY A 59 44.26 -5.23 -42.26
CA GLY A 59 43.00 -4.90 -42.94
C GLY A 59 41.79 -5.70 -42.46
N GLY A 60 41.96 -6.59 -41.48
CA GLY A 60 40.97 -7.60 -41.12
C GLY A 60 40.92 -8.75 -42.12
N GLY A 61 40.29 -9.86 -41.74
CA GLY A 61 40.06 -10.99 -42.63
C GLY A 61 38.76 -11.70 -42.31
N THR A 62 38.15 -12.32 -43.32
CA THR A 62 36.85 -12.97 -43.21
C THR A 62 36.95 -14.45 -43.53
N ILE A 63 36.48 -15.30 -42.63
CA ILE A 63 36.22 -16.73 -42.87
C ILE A 63 34.74 -16.85 -43.23
N ARG A 64 34.42 -17.33 -44.43
CA ARG A 64 33.03 -17.56 -44.85
C ARG A 64 32.72 -19.05 -44.85
N MET A 65 31.91 -19.49 -43.89
CA MET A 65 31.42 -20.86 -43.81
C MET A 65 30.21 -21.01 -44.74
N ARG A 66 30.28 -21.93 -45.72
CA ARG A 66 29.24 -22.14 -46.74
C ARG A 66 28.49 -23.47 -46.66
N SER A 67 28.98 -24.40 -45.84
CA SER A 67 28.35 -25.69 -45.63
C SER A 67 27.45 -25.65 -44.39
N SER A 68 26.27 -26.28 -44.46
CA SER A 68 25.31 -26.37 -43.36
C SER A 68 25.86 -27.10 -42.12
N GLY A 69 26.89 -27.93 -42.28
CA GLY A 69 27.58 -28.66 -41.20
C GLY A 69 29.06 -28.28 -41.05
N GLY A 70 29.48 -27.11 -41.56
CA GLY A 70 30.85 -26.65 -41.38
C GLY A 70 31.21 -26.48 -39.90
N LYS A 71 32.46 -26.79 -39.54
CA LYS A 71 32.95 -26.73 -38.15
C LYS A 71 34.42 -26.31 -38.08
N PHE A 72 34.84 -25.80 -36.93
CA PHE A 72 36.22 -25.62 -36.49
C PHE A 72 36.63 -26.85 -35.67
N ASP A 73 37.57 -27.64 -36.18
CA ASP A 73 38.01 -28.89 -35.54
C ASP A 73 39.53 -29.10 -35.61
N GLY A 74 39.99 -30.28 -35.18
CA GLY A 74 41.40 -30.66 -35.14
C GLY A 74 41.96 -30.77 -33.72
N THR A 75 43.27 -31.02 -33.61
CA THR A 75 43.97 -31.19 -32.33
C THR A 75 44.30 -29.88 -31.61
N ALA A 76 44.21 -28.74 -32.30
CA ALA A 76 44.41 -27.39 -31.75
C ALA A 76 43.42 -26.39 -32.39
N PRO A 77 42.10 -26.57 -32.21
CA PRO A 77 41.08 -25.80 -32.94
C PRO A 77 41.03 -24.33 -32.51
N TYR A 78 40.56 -23.48 -33.42
CA TYR A 78 40.14 -22.11 -33.12
C TYR A 78 38.73 -22.09 -32.52
N GLY A 79 38.39 -21.00 -31.83
CA GLY A 79 37.07 -20.82 -31.23
C GLY A 79 37.01 -21.19 -29.76
N THR A 80 38.15 -21.37 -29.09
CA THR A 80 38.23 -21.57 -27.63
C THR A 80 38.40 -20.23 -26.92
N ALA A 81 38.17 -20.19 -25.61
CA ALA A 81 38.32 -18.96 -24.82
C ALA A 81 39.72 -18.33 -24.91
N SER A 82 40.77 -19.15 -24.89
CA SER A 82 42.16 -18.71 -25.02
C SER A 82 42.63 -18.49 -26.46
N ASN A 83 41.87 -18.99 -27.44
CA ASN A 83 42.17 -18.86 -28.87
C ASN A 83 40.87 -18.64 -29.69
N PRO A 84 40.22 -17.46 -29.56
CA PRO A 84 39.02 -17.13 -30.33
C PRO A 84 39.31 -17.15 -31.83
N VAL A 85 38.28 -17.38 -32.66
CA VAL A 85 38.46 -17.37 -34.12
C VAL A 85 38.88 -15.97 -34.59
N PRO A 86 40.08 -15.79 -35.16
CA PRO A 86 40.59 -14.48 -35.56
C PRO A 86 39.79 -13.89 -36.72
N GLY A 87 39.53 -12.58 -36.68
CA GLY A 87 38.84 -11.85 -37.75
C GLY A 87 37.32 -11.95 -37.68
N THR A 88 36.66 -12.02 -38.84
CA THR A 88 35.21 -12.12 -38.95
C THR A 88 34.80 -13.48 -39.50
N VAL A 89 33.92 -14.18 -38.79
CA VAL A 89 33.29 -15.41 -39.30
C VAL A 89 31.92 -15.08 -39.82
N ILE A 90 31.64 -15.39 -41.09
CA ILE A 90 30.32 -15.24 -41.71
C ILE A 90 29.76 -16.62 -42.06
N TRP A 91 28.67 -16.99 -41.42
CA TRP A 91 27.89 -18.18 -41.76
C TRP A 91 26.90 -17.85 -42.89
N TYR A 92 27.18 -18.34 -44.09
CA TYR A 92 26.43 -18.02 -45.32
C TYR A 92 25.85 -19.26 -45.96
N CYS A 93 24.52 -19.36 -45.99
CA CYS A 93 23.80 -20.38 -46.78
C CYS A 93 22.38 -19.91 -47.08
N ASP A 94 21.88 -20.21 -48.28
CA ASP A 94 20.48 -19.97 -48.66
C ASP A 94 19.57 -21.13 -48.21
N ASN A 95 20.15 -22.29 -47.88
CA ASN A 95 19.51 -23.38 -47.15
C ASN A 95 19.70 -23.22 -45.63
N ASN A 96 18.98 -24.01 -44.84
CA ASN A 96 19.12 -24.05 -43.39
C ASN A 96 20.58 -24.39 -43.01
N MET A 97 21.10 -23.66 -42.02
CA MET A 97 22.50 -23.73 -41.62
C MET A 97 22.62 -23.73 -40.11
N ASN A 98 23.50 -24.58 -39.61
CA ASN A 98 23.89 -24.59 -38.22
C ASN A 98 24.98 -23.53 -38.00
N VAL A 99 24.84 -22.77 -36.91
CA VAL A 99 25.77 -21.72 -36.48
C VAL A 99 26.35 -22.11 -35.12
N GLY A 100 27.61 -21.77 -34.91
CA GLY A 100 28.41 -22.48 -33.92
C GLY A 100 29.19 -23.58 -34.63
N GLY A 101 30.44 -23.79 -34.23
CA GLY A 101 31.34 -24.63 -34.99
C GLY A 101 32.49 -25.25 -34.23
N LEU A 102 32.78 -24.90 -32.98
CA LEU A 102 33.84 -25.59 -32.26
C LEU A 102 33.41 -27.05 -32.00
N TYR A 103 34.11 -28.00 -32.63
CA TYR A 103 33.80 -29.42 -32.51
C TYR A 103 35.01 -30.19 -32.02
N THR A 104 34.95 -30.64 -30.77
CA THR A 104 36.03 -31.39 -30.11
C THR A 104 35.46 -32.55 -29.32
N GLY A 105 36.21 -33.65 -29.21
CA GLY A 105 35.79 -34.81 -28.43
C GLY A 105 34.47 -35.47 -28.89
N GLY A 106 34.04 -35.22 -30.13
CA GLY A 106 32.79 -35.77 -30.68
C GLY A 106 31.54 -34.91 -30.42
N ALA A 107 31.67 -33.72 -29.86
CA ALA A 107 30.54 -32.83 -29.56
C ALA A 107 30.83 -31.36 -29.93
N TYR A 108 29.77 -30.59 -30.14
CA TYR A 108 29.84 -29.14 -30.26
C TYR A 108 30.11 -28.52 -28.88
N GLN A 109 30.97 -27.51 -28.83
CA GLN A 109 31.38 -26.79 -27.63
C GLN A 109 31.15 -25.29 -27.81
N PRO A 110 31.01 -24.51 -26.73
CA PRO A 110 30.86 -23.07 -26.84
C PRO A 110 31.94 -22.41 -27.70
N THR A 111 31.53 -21.58 -28.66
CA THR A 111 32.43 -21.02 -29.67
C THR A 111 32.71 -19.53 -29.43
N TYR A 112 33.99 -19.17 -29.42
CA TYR A 112 34.48 -17.81 -29.20
C TYR A 112 34.91 -17.15 -30.52
N TYR A 113 34.27 -16.03 -30.86
CA TYR A 113 34.50 -15.25 -32.07
C TYR A 113 35.09 -13.87 -31.77
N THR A 114 36.06 -13.42 -32.57
CA THR A 114 36.42 -11.99 -32.58
C THR A 114 35.29 -11.17 -33.21
N ASN A 115 34.79 -11.53 -34.39
CA ASN A 115 33.54 -10.97 -34.95
C ASN A 115 32.71 -12.09 -35.58
N LEU A 116 31.39 -11.97 -35.49
CA LEU A 116 30.43 -12.93 -36.02
C LEU A 116 29.47 -12.25 -37.00
N GLY A 117 29.06 -12.97 -38.03
CA GLY A 117 27.98 -12.56 -38.92
C GLY A 117 27.22 -13.75 -39.47
N THR A 118 25.99 -13.50 -39.89
CA THR A 118 25.17 -14.44 -40.66
C THR A 118 24.76 -13.78 -41.97
N ASN A 119 24.53 -14.58 -43.01
CA ASN A 119 24.01 -14.12 -44.30
C ASN A 119 23.34 -15.28 -45.07
N GLY A 120 22.64 -14.98 -46.16
CA GLY A 120 21.83 -15.91 -46.94
C GLY A 120 20.39 -16.03 -46.41
N THR A 121 19.50 -16.62 -47.19
CA THR A 121 18.05 -16.65 -46.90
C THR A 121 17.61 -17.76 -45.94
N GLY A 122 18.39 -18.83 -45.78
CA GLY A 122 18.02 -19.98 -44.95
C GLY A 122 18.06 -19.69 -43.45
N VAL A 123 17.35 -20.49 -42.66
CA VAL A 123 17.36 -20.38 -41.19
C VAL A 123 18.76 -20.63 -40.64
N LYS A 124 19.13 -19.87 -39.61
CA LYS A 124 20.43 -19.92 -38.92
C LYS A 124 20.19 -20.45 -37.51
N THR A 125 20.38 -21.74 -37.31
CA THR A 125 20.14 -22.44 -36.05
C THR A 125 21.42 -22.48 -35.24
N PHE A 126 21.47 -21.81 -34.10
CA PHE A 126 22.64 -21.87 -33.23
C PHE A 126 22.66 -23.21 -32.47
N LEU A 127 23.79 -23.92 -32.49
CA LEU A 127 23.95 -25.25 -31.90
C LEU A 127 24.47 -25.22 -30.45
N GLU A 128 25.20 -24.17 -30.09
CA GLU A 128 25.86 -24.02 -28.81
C GLU A 128 25.91 -22.54 -28.39
N ASP A 129 26.35 -22.31 -27.16
CA ASP A 129 26.68 -20.97 -26.68
C ASP A 129 27.75 -20.29 -27.55
N VAL A 130 27.58 -18.99 -27.78
CA VAL A 130 28.50 -18.19 -28.59
C VAL A 130 28.99 -16.98 -27.80
N TYR A 131 30.29 -16.71 -27.91
CA TYR A 131 30.96 -15.56 -27.28
C TYR A 131 31.50 -14.64 -28.37
N ILE A 132 31.19 -13.34 -28.29
CA ILE A 132 31.50 -12.36 -29.33
C ILE A 132 32.23 -11.18 -28.70
N ALA A 133 33.52 -11.02 -29.03
CA ALA A 133 34.35 -9.97 -28.45
C ALA A 133 34.24 -8.62 -29.18
N GLY A 134 33.97 -8.67 -30.49
CA GLY A 134 33.83 -7.52 -31.38
C GLY A 134 32.39 -7.36 -31.85
N SER A 135 32.20 -7.26 -33.17
CA SER A 135 30.88 -7.03 -33.77
C SER A 135 30.10 -8.33 -34.02
N TYR A 136 28.77 -8.26 -33.84
CA TYR A 136 27.83 -9.24 -34.37
C TYR A 136 26.95 -8.56 -35.43
N ASN A 137 27.04 -9.00 -36.68
CA ASN A 137 26.26 -8.45 -37.79
C ASN A 137 25.38 -9.54 -38.43
N PRO A 138 24.22 -9.86 -37.84
CA PRO A 138 23.27 -10.79 -38.45
C PRO A 138 22.59 -10.15 -39.65
N GLN A 139 22.66 -10.82 -40.79
CA GLN A 139 21.95 -10.47 -42.01
C GLN A 139 21.28 -11.71 -42.59
N GLY A 140 20.13 -11.52 -43.26
CA GLY A 140 19.40 -12.60 -43.93
C GLY A 140 18.91 -13.72 -43.01
N GLY A 141 17.92 -14.49 -43.46
CA GLY A 141 17.39 -15.67 -42.77
C GLY A 141 16.84 -15.40 -41.36
N ASN A 142 16.06 -16.34 -40.83
CA ASN A 142 15.65 -16.26 -39.43
C ASN A 142 16.75 -16.84 -38.53
N ARG A 143 17.06 -16.19 -37.40
CA ARG A 143 17.99 -16.74 -36.41
C ARG A 143 17.21 -17.46 -35.32
N ASP A 144 17.60 -18.70 -35.05
CA ASP A 144 17.01 -19.54 -34.02
C ASP A 144 18.02 -19.82 -32.92
N TYR A 145 17.75 -19.24 -31.75
CA TYR A 145 18.52 -19.43 -30.53
C TYR A 145 17.80 -20.37 -29.54
N THR A 146 16.54 -20.70 -29.81
CA THR A 146 15.65 -21.37 -28.87
C THR A 146 15.70 -22.89 -28.98
N THR A 147 15.84 -23.44 -30.19
CA THR A 147 15.85 -24.90 -30.41
C THR A 147 16.91 -25.61 -29.56
N ASN A 148 18.09 -25.00 -29.41
CA ASN A 148 19.18 -25.55 -28.60
C ASN A 148 19.45 -24.75 -27.32
N SER A 149 18.52 -23.87 -26.92
CA SER A 149 18.62 -23.10 -25.67
C SER A 149 19.94 -22.32 -25.53
N VAL A 150 20.31 -21.60 -26.60
CA VAL A 150 21.63 -20.99 -26.75
C VAL A 150 21.76 -19.67 -25.97
N THR A 151 22.90 -19.52 -25.29
CA THR A 151 23.34 -18.26 -24.71
C THR A 151 24.23 -17.50 -25.68
N VAL A 152 23.82 -16.29 -26.02
CA VAL A 152 24.66 -15.35 -26.77
C VAL A 152 25.34 -14.40 -25.79
N THR A 153 26.67 -14.44 -25.76
CA THR A 153 27.50 -13.62 -24.87
C THR A 153 28.26 -12.56 -25.65
N TYR A 154 28.04 -11.30 -25.30
CA TYR A 154 28.82 -10.16 -25.77
C TYR A 154 29.91 -9.84 -24.75
N ASN A 155 31.17 -10.21 -25.02
CA ASN A 155 32.29 -10.17 -24.07
C ASN A 155 33.42 -9.20 -24.45
N GLY A 156 33.13 -8.15 -25.23
CA GLY A 156 34.12 -7.14 -25.60
C GLY A 156 34.71 -6.43 -24.37
N THR A 157 36.02 -6.17 -24.40
CA THR A 157 36.76 -5.59 -23.25
C THR A 157 36.97 -4.09 -23.34
N THR A 158 36.85 -3.49 -24.52
CA THR A 158 37.12 -2.05 -24.77
C THR A 158 36.19 -1.50 -25.84
N GLY A 159 35.93 -0.19 -25.80
CA GLY A 159 35.10 0.50 -26.79
C GLY A 159 33.60 0.27 -26.57
N ASN A 160 32.80 0.44 -27.63
CA ASN A 160 31.36 0.22 -27.62
C ASN A 160 30.99 -1.02 -28.44
N GLN A 161 30.14 -1.88 -27.88
CA GLN A 161 29.69 -3.11 -28.51
C GLN A 161 28.18 -3.05 -28.75
N VAL A 162 27.80 -3.06 -30.03
CA VAL A 162 26.39 -2.98 -30.45
C VAL A 162 25.76 -4.38 -30.37
N ILE A 163 24.68 -4.48 -29.60
CA ILE A 163 23.81 -5.63 -29.50
C ILE A 163 22.94 -5.67 -30.75
N ALA A 164 22.92 -6.80 -31.45
CA ALA A 164 22.17 -6.94 -32.68
C ALA A 164 20.66 -6.99 -32.39
N GLY A 165 19.86 -6.42 -33.29
CA GLY A 165 18.41 -6.36 -33.19
C GLY A 165 17.72 -7.69 -33.49
N GLU A 166 17.98 -8.71 -32.69
CA GLU A 166 17.35 -10.02 -32.78
C GLU A 166 15.99 -10.02 -32.07
N ASN A 167 14.93 -10.40 -32.79
CA ASN A 167 13.55 -10.41 -32.30
C ASN A 167 12.68 -11.43 -33.06
N THR A 168 11.38 -11.44 -32.77
CA THR A 168 10.43 -12.40 -33.34
C THR A 168 10.10 -12.17 -34.82
N SER A 169 10.40 -10.98 -35.36
CA SER A 169 10.18 -10.67 -36.77
C SER A 169 11.30 -11.16 -37.68
N ASN A 170 12.45 -11.51 -37.11
CA ASN A 170 13.64 -11.95 -37.85
C ASN A 170 14.26 -13.22 -37.26
N GLY A 171 13.47 -14.00 -36.53
CA GLY A 171 13.94 -15.16 -35.79
C GLY A 171 13.11 -15.42 -34.55
N THR A 172 13.75 -16.01 -33.55
CA THR A 172 13.15 -16.31 -32.25
C THR A 172 13.39 -15.20 -31.22
N GLY A 173 14.25 -14.22 -31.55
CA GLY A 173 14.94 -13.40 -30.55
C GLY A 173 15.96 -14.23 -29.76
N TYR A 174 16.77 -13.57 -28.93
CA TYR A 174 17.71 -14.26 -28.06
C TYR A 174 16.97 -15.21 -27.11
N TYR A 175 17.47 -16.43 -26.97
CA TYR A 175 17.04 -17.31 -25.89
C TYR A 175 17.60 -16.76 -24.57
N ALA A 176 18.91 -16.84 -24.37
CA ALA A 176 19.62 -16.13 -23.31
C ALA A 176 20.60 -15.09 -23.88
N LEU A 177 20.71 -13.94 -23.22
CA LEU A 177 21.62 -12.85 -23.58
C LEU A 177 22.48 -12.47 -22.37
N VAL A 178 23.79 -12.60 -22.51
CA VAL A 178 24.77 -12.20 -21.49
C VAL A 178 25.63 -11.06 -22.02
N LEU A 179 25.69 -9.97 -21.28
CA LEU A 179 26.55 -8.82 -21.53
C LEU A 179 27.63 -8.79 -20.45
N THR A 180 28.89 -8.94 -20.85
CA THR A 180 30.04 -9.02 -19.94
C THR A 180 31.26 -8.34 -20.59
N GLY A 181 32.36 -8.20 -19.86
CA GLY A 181 33.56 -7.53 -20.34
C GLY A 181 33.44 -5.99 -20.40
N GLY A 182 34.57 -5.30 -20.21
CA GLY A 182 34.59 -3.87 -19.94
C GLY A 182 34.14 -2.91 -21.05
N SER A 183 33.69 -3.39 -22.22
CA SER A 183 33.14 -2.52 -23.26
C SER A 183 31.76 -1.98 -22.85
N THR A 184 31.41 -0.76 -23.26
CA THR A 184 30.02 -0.31 -23.18
C THR A 184 29.15 -1.13 -24.13
N LYS A 185 27.86 -1.24 -23.81
CA LYS A 185 26.89 -2.02 -24.60
C LYS A 185 25.83 -1.10 -25.16
N GLU A 186 25.39 -1.34 -26.40
CA GLU A 186 24.38 -0.50 -27.03
C GLU A 186 23.35 -1.31 -27.80
N VAL A 187 22.06 -1.03 -27.56
CA VAL A 187 21.00 -1.38 -28.51
C VAL A 187 20.76 -0.15 -29.37
N GLY A 188 21.06 -0.24 -30.67
CA GLY A 188 21.02 0.91 -31.58
C GLY A 188 19.61 1.46 -31.83
N SER A 189 19.53 2.73 -32.22
CA SER A 189 18.25 3.35 -32.61
C SER A 189 17.60 2.62 -33.79
N GLY A 190 16.27 2.48 -33.75
CA GLY A 190 15.49 1.74 -34.76
C GLY A 190 15.66 0.22 -34.72
N THR A 191 16.42 -0.32 -33.77
CA THR A 191 16.59 -1.77 -33.59
C THR A 191 15.72 -2.30 -32.45
N THR A 192 15.38 -3.58 -32.50
CA THR A 192 14.66 -4.27 -31.42
C THR A 192 15.42 -5.52 -31.02
N ALA A 193 15.83 -5.59 -29.76
CA ALA A 193 16.41 -6.79 -29.15
C ALA A 193 15.37 -7.41 -28.21
N SER A 194 15.06 -8.70 -28.40
CA SER A 194 14.13 -9.46 -27.57
C SER A 194 14.86 -10.63 -26.92
N VAL A 195 14.63 -10.84 -25.61
CA VAL A 195 15.19 -11.96 -24.84
C VAL A 195 14.05 -12.77 -24.24
N SER A 196 14.05 -14.09 -24.43
CA SER A 196 12.90 -14.97 -24.08
C SER A 196 13.11 -15.86 -22.86
N TYR A 197 14.36 -16.12 -22.46
CA TYR A 197 14.68 -16.96 -21.30
C TYR A 197 15.30 -16.16 -20.17
N GLN A 198 16.51 -15.64 -20.37
CA GLN A 198 17.28 -14.93 -19.34
C GLN A 198 18.13 -13.81 -19.95
N PHE A 199 18.11 -12.64 -19.31
CA PHE A 199 19.04 -11.54 -19.58
C PHE A 199 19.98 -11.33 -18.40
N THR A 200 21.28 -11.22 -18.68
CA THR A 200 22.30 -10.90 -17.68
C THR A 200 23.17 -9.76 -18.18
N LEU A 201 23.17 -8.63 -17.49
CA LEU A 201 24.19 -7.59 -17.59
C LEU A 201 25.12 -7.73 -16.38
N ASP A 202 26.30 -8.31 -16.61
CA ASP A 202 27.24 -8.71 -15.57
C ASP A 202 27.95 -7.52 -14.92
N ASN A 203 28.45 -7.68 -13.70
CA ASN A 203 29.20 -6.66 -12.95
C ASN A 203 30.55 -6.31 -13.60
N THR A 204 31.07 -7.19 -14.45
CA THR A 204 32.27 -6.95 -15.25
C THR A 204 31.99 -6.24 -16.57
N SER A 205 30.72 -6.02 -16.92
CA SER A 205 30.31 -5.30 -18.12
C SER A 205 30.52 -3.79 -17.98
N GLY A 206 30.81 -3.11 -19.09
CA GLY A 206 30.55 -1.67 -19.18
C GLY A 206 29.05 -1.36 -19.15
N ALA A 207 28.71 -0.08 -18.94
CA ALA A 207 27.33 0.38 -18.91
C ALA A 207 26.59 0.11 -20.23
N MET A 208 25.28 -0.13 -20.13
CA MET A 208 24.39 -0.37 -21.26
C MET A 208 23.57 0.87 -21.61
N THR A 209 23.50 1.21 -22.89
CA THR A 209 22.60 2.23 -23.43
C THR A 209 21.59 1.58 -24.38
N ASN A 210 20.30 1.75 -24.11
CA ASN A 210 19.23 1.34 -25.03
C ASN A 210 18.71 2.56 -25.81
N ASN A 211 19.11 2.69 -27.08
CA ASN A 211 18.57 3.71 -28.00
C ASN A 211 17.40 3.18 -28.85
N GLY A 212 17.14 1.87 -28.82
CA GLY A 212 16.11 1.19 -29.59
C GLY A 212 14.97 0.65 -28.71
N THR A 213 14.49 -0.56 -29.02
CA THR A 213 13.53 -1.30 -28.19
C THR A 213 14.19 -2.52 -27.57
N PHE A 214 14.07 -2.66 -26.26
CA PHE A 214 14.50 -3.85 -25.52
C PHE A 214 13.27 -4.56 -24.93
N ASN A 215 12.97 -5.76 -25.42
CA ASN A 215 11.85 -6.58 -24.95
C ASN A 215 12.38 -7.71 -24.08
N LEU A 216 12.15 -7.61 -22.77
CA LEU A 216 12.45 -8.67 -21.84
C LEU A 216 11.20 -9.55 -21.67
N ASN A 217 11.16 -10.65 -22.41
CA ASN A 217 10.13 -11.70 -22.36
C ASN A 217 10.62 -12.92 -21.55
N ASN A 218 11.48 -12.69 -20.57
CA ASN A 218 12.16 -13.72 -19.78
C ASN A 218 11.19 -14.65 -19.03
N THR A 219 11.54 -15.92 -18.96
CA THR A 219 10.86 -16.91 -18.10
C THR A 219 11.68 -17.28 -16.87
N GLN A 220 12.96 -16.87 -16.83
CA GLN A 220 13.86 -17.01 -15.69
C GLN A 220 14.28 -15.67 -15.11
N ALA A 221 14.84 -15.70 -13.90
CA ALA A 221 15.41 -14.53 -13.26
C ALA A 221 16.49 -13.87 -14.14
N SER A 222 16.32 -12.59 -14.43
CA SER A 222 17.24 -11.75 -15.18
C SER A 222 17.86 -10.69 -14.27
N THR A 223 19.11 -10.32 -14.53
CA THR A 223 19.87 -9.43 -13.65
C THR A 223 20.62 -8.35 -14.42
N ALA A 224 20.78 -7.18 -13.80
CA ALA A 224 21.65 -6.12 -14.26
C ALA A 224 22.50 -5.57 -13.12
N SER A 225 23.81 -5.73 -13.24
CA SER A 225 24.80 -5.30 -12.25
C SER A 225 25.70 -4.17 -12.74
N ALA A 226 25.48 -3.68 -13.95
CA ALA A 226 26.05 -2.43 -14.46
C ALA A 226 24.93 -1.44 -14.83
N ASN A 227 25.26 -0.16 -14.91
CA ASN A 227 24.28 0.90 -15.15
C ASN A 227 23.56 0.73 -16.50
N ILE A 228 22.26 1.01 -16.51
CA ILE A 228 21.43 1.03 -17.72
C ILE A 228 20.90 2.46 -17.95
N THR A 229 21.14 2.99 -19.16
CA THR A 229 20.47 4.20 -19.65
C THR A 229 19.50 3.83 -20.77
N ASN A 230 18.21 4.00 -20.53
CA ASN A 230 17.16 3.80 -21.53
C ASN A 230 16.81 5.13 -22.22
N ASN A 231 17.21 5.29 -23.48
CA ASN A 231 16.83 6.41 -24.35
C ASN A 231 15.69 6.05 -25.33
N GLY A 232 15.31 4.77 -25.42
CA GLY A 232 14.23 4.27 -26.26
C GLY A 232 13.10 3.62 -25.45
N THR A 233 12.72 2.39 -25.82
CA THR A 233 11.64 1.65 -25.16
C THR A 233 12.19 0.41 -24.46
N TRP A 234 11.84 0.23 -23.19
CA TRP A 234 12.16 -0.96 -22.41
C TRP A 234 10.87 -1.63 -21.93
N ASN A 235 10.60 -2.85 -22.39
CA ASN A 235 9.39 -3.59 -22.05
C ASN A 235 9.73 -4.79 -21.17
N PHE A 236 9.14 -4.85 -19.99
CA PHE A 236 9.09 -6.06 -19.17
C PHE A 236 7.78 -6.79 -19.48
N ASN A 237 7.88 -7.92 -20.18
CA ASN A 237 6.75 -8.74 -20.63
C ASN A 237 6.79 -10.17 -20.08
N GLY A 238 7.98 -10.61 -19.62
CA GLY A 238 8.24 -11.98 -19.21
C GLY A 238 7.80 -12.27 -17.78
N SER A 239 7.36 -13.51 -17.51
CA SER A 239 6.95 -13.95 -16.17
C SER A 239 8.11 -14.15 -15.19
N GLY A 240 9.35 -14.20 -15.68
CA GLY A 240 10.54 -14.25 -14.83
C GLY A 240 10.80 -12.92 -14.13
N THR A 241 11.54 -12.94 -13.02
CA THR A 241 11.90 -11.71 -12.30
C THR A 241 13.00 -10.93 -13.02
N PHE A 242 13.08 -9.62 -12.76
CA PHE A 242 14.22 -8.79 -13.14
C PHE A 242 14.77 -8.06 -11.91
N THR A 243 16.10 -8.00 -11.76
CA THR A 243 16.74 -7.25 -10.68
C THR A 243 17.90 -6.40 -11.21
N SER A 244 17.80 -5.08 -11.04
CA SER A 244 18.90 -4.14 -11.26
C SER A 244 19.57 -3.79 -9.92
N SER A 245 20.78 -4.30 -9.70
CA SER A 245 21.62 -3.93 -8.56
C SER A 245 22.41 -2.64 -8.78
N ALA A 246 22.34 -2.08 -10.00
CA ALA A 246 22.94 -0.82 -10.40
C ALA A 246 21.87 0.21 -10.79
N ASP A 247 22.30 1.41 -11.19
CA ASP A 247 21.38 2.51 -11.53
C ASP A 247 20.66 2.22 -12.86
N PHE A 248 19.34 2.39 -12.84
CA PHE A 248 18.50 2.37 -14.05
C PHE A 248 17.98 3.79 -14.31
N THR A 249 18.39 4.38 -15.43
CA THR A 249 17.97 5.73 -15.83
C THR A 249 17.08 5.67 -17.06
N ASN A 250 15.86 6.17 -16.96
CA ASN A 250 15.00 6.40 -18.11
C ASN A 250 15.14 7.84 -18.61
N SER A 251 15.71 7.99 -19.79
CA SER A 251 15.95 9.26 -20.51
C SER A 251 15.26 9.26 -21.87
N ALA A 252 14.23 8.43 -22.05
CA ALA A 252 13.61 8.24 -23.35
C ALA A 252 13.03 9.54 -23.93
N SER A 253 13.46 9.89 -25.15
CA SER A 253 13.04 11.11 -25.84
C SER A 253 12.22 10.74 -27.08
N GLY A 254 10.90 10.86 -27.02
CA GLY A 254 10.00 10.58 -28.14
C GLY A 254 8.64 10.04 -27.70
N ALA A 255 7.61 10.21 -28.53
CA ALA A 255 6.30 9.65 -28.27
C ALA A 255 6.38 8.10 -28.28
N GLY A 256 5.96 7.46 -27.18
CA GLY A 256 6.02 6.00 -27.01
C GLY A 256 7.35 5.45 -26.48
N GLY A 257 8.33 6.32 -26.18
CA GLY A 257 9.55 5.95 -25.46
C GLY A 257 9.32 5.90 -23.95
N GLY A 258 9.93 4.92 -23.28
CA GLY A 258 9.74 4.74 -21.85
C GLY A 258 10.10 3.35 -21.33
N VAL A 259 9.75 3.11 -20.08
CA VAL A 259 9.90 1.85 -19.36
C VAL A 259 8.51 1.35 -19.01
N TYR A 260 8.15 0.17 -19.48
CA TYR A 260 6.83 -0.41 -19.37
C TYR A 260 6.89 -1.75 -18.64
N VAL A 261 6.27 -1.83 -17.47
CA VAL A 261 6.05 -3.09 -16.74
C VAL A 261 4.67 -3.60 -17.14
N ASN A 262 4.62 -4.54 -18.08
CA ASN A 262 3.38 -4.98 -18.72
C ASN A 262 2.67 -6.09 -17.92
N SER A 263 1.38 -6.30 -18.21
CA SER A 263 0.59 -7.33 -17.52
C SER A 263 1.19 -8.72 -17.79
N GLY A 264 1.29 -9.54 -16.74
CA GLY A 264 1.96 -10.84 -16.78
C GLY A 264 3.48 -10.79 -16.54
N ALA A 265 4.08 -9.60 -16.44
CA ALA A 265 5.48 -9.47 -16.05
C ALA A 265 5.72 -9.98 -14.63
N GLY A 266 6.83 -10.68 -14.42
CA GLY A 266 7.32 -11.03 -13.09
C GLY A 266 7.78 -9.80 -12.30
N ASN A 267 8.16 -10.01 -11.03
CA ASN A 267 8.58 -8.92 -10.16
C ASN A 267 9.81 -8.18 -10.74
N VAL A 268 9.74 -6.86 -10.80
CA VAL A 268 10.83 -5.99 -11.27
C VAL A 268 11.43 -5.27 -10.08
N THR A 269 12.73 -5.40 -9.86
CA THR A 269 13.44 -4.76 -8.74
C THR A 269 14.47 -3.77 -9.27
N PHE A 270 14.42 -2.54 -8.76
CA PHE A 270 15.43 -1.50 -8.99
C PHE A 270 16.12 -1.13 -7.68
N THR A 271 17.44 -1.00 -7.73
CA THR A 271 18.17 -0.33 -6.65
C THR A 271 17.90 1.16 -6.71
N ASN A 272 18.37 1.83 -7.77
CA ASN A 272 17.97 3.21 -8.06
C ASN A 272 17.24 3.27 -9.40
N PHE A 273 16.19 4.07 -9.46
CA PHE A 273 15.48 4.37 -10.69
C PHE A 273 15.27 5.87 -10.83
N ALA A 274 15.76 6.43 -11.94
CA ALA A 274 15.58 7.84 -12.28
C ALA A 274 14.74 7.98 -13.54
N ASN A 275 13.60 8.67 -13.46
CA ASN A 275 12.78 9.04 -14.60
C ASN A 275 13.10 10.48 -15.04
N ASN A 276 14.04 10.62 -15.96
CA ASN A 276 14.47 11.92 -16.47
C ASN A 276 13.62 12.36 -17.66
N ASN A 277 13.10 11.42 -18.46
CA ASN A 277 12.22 11.69 -19.60
C ASN A 277 11.40 10.43 -19.96
N GLY A 278 10.41 10.59 -20.85
CA GLY A 278 9.56 9.49 -21.31
C GLY A 278 8.59 8.97 -20.24
N THR A 279 7.95 7.83 -20.50
CA THR A 279 6.97 7.26 -19.57
C THR A 279 7.61 6.17 -18.70
N PHE A 280 7.32 6.14 -17.40
CA PHE A 280 7.41 4.92 -16.59
C PHE A 280 5.99 4.43 -16.31
N GLN A 281 5.63 3.25 -16.81
CA GLN A 281 4.27 2.72 -16.71
C GLN A 281 4.25 1.35 -16.04
N THR A 282 3.28 1.14 -15.15
CA THR A 282 2.99 -0.17 -14.57
C THR A 282 1.56 -0.60 -14.92
N ALA A 283 1.40 -1.77 -15.53
CA ALA A 283 0.11 -2.35 -15.83
C ALA A 283 -0.58 -2.97 -14.60
N SER A 284 -1.85 -3.33 -14.73
CA SER A 284 -2.62 -4.01 -13.68
C SER A 284 -1.95 -5.30 -13.22
N GLY A 285 -1.88 -5.52 -11.90
CA GLY A 285 -1.33 -6.72 -11.27
C GLY A 285 0.20 -6.82 -11.26
N THR A 286 0.92 -5.82 -11.77
CA THR A 286 2.38 -5.82 -11.80
C THR A 286 2.97 -5.41 -10.46
N THR A 287 4.19 -5.87 -10.16
CA THR A 287 4.88 -5.57 -8.89
C THR A 287 6.27 -5.02 -9.14
N VAL A 288 6.56 -3.86 -8.54
CA VAL A 288 7.85 -3.18 -8.60
C VAL A 288 8.42 -3.01 -7.20
N TYR A 289 9.67 -3.45 -7.00
CA TYR A 289 10.44 -3.23 -5.78
C TYR A 289 11.51 -2.18 -6.01
N LEU A 290 11.62 -1.25 -5.06
CA LEU A 290 12.64 -0.22 -5.00
C LEU A 290 13.41 -0.32 -3.68
N THR A 291 14.71 -0.58 -3.76
CA THR A 291 15.59 -0.73 -2.58
C THR A 291 16.47 0.50 -2.29
N GLY A 292 16.58 1.44 -3.23
CA GLY A 292 17.31 2.69 -3.10
C GLY A 292 16.41 3.90 -3.42
N SER A 293 16.77 4.72 -4.40
CA SER A 293 16.08 5.98 -4.71
C SER A 293 15.18 5.89 -5.94
N PHE A 294 14.02 6.56 -5.88
CA PHE A 294 13.13 6.77 -7.03
C PHE A 294 12.95 8.26 -7.25
N THR A 295 13.44 8.76 -8.37
CA THR A 295 13.47 10.20 -8.68
C THR A 295 12.79 10.49 -10.00
N GLN A 296 12.25 11.70 -10.12
CA GLN A 296 11.66 12.20 -11.35
C GLN A 296 12.15 13.63 -11.59
N SER A 297 12.86 13.86 -12.69
CA SER A 297 13.20 15.21 -13.16
C SER A 297 12.44 15.60 -14.43
N GLY A 298 11.77 14.64 -15.07
CA GLY A 298 10.95 14.86 -16.26
C GLY A 298 10.09 13.64 -16.61
N GLY A 299 9.52 13.63 -17.82
CA GLY A 299 8.66 12.54 -18.27
C GLY A 299 7.36 12.37 -17.46
N THR A 300 6.69 11.24 -17.66
CA THR A 300 5.45 10.86 -16.94
C THR A 300 5.62 9.56 -16.18
N ILE A 301 4.92 9.43 -15.06
CA ILE A 301 4.79 8.21 -14.29
C ILE A 301 3.30 7.85 -14.27
N ASP A 302 2.96 6.68 -14.81
CA ASP A 302 1.60 6.18 -14.91
C ASP A 302 1.50 4.81 -14.22
N MET A 303 0.98 4.80 -13.01
CA MET A 303 0.79 3.57 -12.24
C MET A 303 -0.68 3.17 -12.24
N ASN A 304 -0.98 2.00 -12.80
CA ASN A 304 -2.31 1.42 -12.72
C ASN A 304 -2.75 1.24 -11.25
N CYS A 305 -4.01 1.52 -10.92
CA CYS A 305 -4.50 1.42 -9.55
C CYS A 305 -4.46 0.00 -8.92
N ALA A 306 -4.22 -1.05 -9.72
CA ALA A 306 -4.03 -2.42 -9.27
C ALA A 306 -2.55 -2.90 -9.35
N SER A 307 -1.59 -2.01 -9.64
CA SER A 307 -0.17 -2.34 -9.52
C SER A 307 0.31 -2.22 -8.06
N ASN A 308 1.42 -2.88 -7.74
CA ASN A 308 2.04 -2.86 -6.42
C ASN A 308 3.42 -2.21 -6.50
N PHE A 309 3.64 -1.16 -5.71
CA PHE A 309 4.91 -0.45 -5.65
C PHE A 309 5.48 -0.51 -4.24
N HIS A 310 6.67 -1.07 -4.10
CA HIS A 310 7.31 -1.37 -2.81
C HIS A 310 8.56 -0.51 -2.61
N TYR A 311 8.51 0.40 -1.64
CA TYR A 311 9.70 0.96 -1.02
C TYR A 311 10.22 -0.03 0.02
N SER A 312 11.15 -0.90 -0.38
CA SER A 312 11.61 -2.08 0.39
C SER A 312 13.05 -1.99 0.88
N GLY A 313 13.67 -0.83 0.68
CA GLY A 313 15.06 -0.57 1.01
C GLY A 313 15.31 -0.11 2.44
N GLY A 314 16.43 0.60 2.58
CA GLY A 314 16.85 1.32 3.78
C GLY A 314 15.90 2.46 4.17
N ALA A 315 16.45 3.52 4.78
CA ALA A 315 15.77 4.81 4.79
C ALA A 315 15.59 5.32 3.34
N GLN A 316 14.38 5.73 2.98
CA GLN A 316 14.04 6.16 1.61
C GLN A 316 13.11 7.36 1.61
N THR A 317 13.30 8.24 0.61
CA THR A 317 12.35 9.31 0.31
C THR A 317 11.30 8.80 -0.68
N ILE A 318 10.02 8.90 -0.30
CA ILE A 318 8.88 8.57 -1.15
C ILE A 318 8.74 9.69 -2.18
N LEU A 319 8.67 9.34 -3.46
CA LEU A 319 8.48 10.34 -4.53
C LEU A 319 7.07 10.93 -4.40
N GLY A 320 6.99 12.25 -4.27
CA GLY A 320 5.73 12.97 -4.24
C GLY A 320 5.02 12.97 -5.59
N ASN A 321 3.70 12.95 -5.56
CA ASN A 321 2.84 13.13 -6.72
C ASN A 321 2.84 14.59 -7.19
N GLY A 322 2.63 14.76 -8.49
CA GLY A 322 2.66 16.05 -9.18
C GLY A 322 1.94 15.98 -10.52
N ALA A 323 2.09 17.00 -11.36
CA ALA A 323 1.37 17.09 -12.64
C ALA A 323 1.61 15.87 -13.58
N ASN A 324 2.80 15.26 -13.50
CA ASN A 324 3.19 14.13 -14.33
C ASN A 324 3.25 12.80 -13.56
N PHE A 325 2.69 12.74 -12.35
CA PHE A 325 2.59 11.53 -11.54
C PHE A 325 1.37 11.63 -10.61
N ALA A 326 0.24 11.06 -11.03
CA ALA A 326 -1.05 11.27 -10.35
C ALA A 326 -1.15 10.54 -9.00
N SER A 327 -0.83 9.24 -8.97
CA SER A 327 -0.93 8.38 -7.80
C SER A 327 -0.14 7.10 -7.95
N TYR A 328 0.24 6.50 -6.82
CA TYR A 328 0.59 5.08 -6.74
C TYR A 328 -0.66 4.22 -6.87
N GLY A 329 -0.51 2.97 -7.32
CA GLY A 329 -1.58 1.98 -7.26
C GLY A 329 -1.84 1.50 -5.83
N ASN A 330 -1.21 0.39 -5.46
CA ASN A 330 -0.99 -0.01 -4.08
C ASN A 330 0.43 0.38 -3.67
N LEU A 331 0.59 0.93 -2.47
CA LEU A 331 1.87 1.41 -1.94
C LEU A 331 2.28 0.60 -0.71
N PHE A 332 3.49 0.06 -0.74
CA PHE A 332 4.09 -0.68 0.36
C PHE A 332 5.32 0.07 0.86
N LEU A 333 5.30 0.46 2.13
CA LEU A 333 6.35 1.20 2.84
C LEU A 333 7.00 0.23 3.85
N GLU A 334 8.05 -0.45 3.40
CA GLU A 334 8.64 -1.61 4.08
C GLU A 334 10.18 -1.61 4.03
N GLY A 335 10.80 -2.74 4.37
CA GLY A 335 12.26 -2.87 4.42
C GLY A 335 12.83 -2.50 5.79
N THR A 336 13.98 -1.84 5.80
CA THR A 336 14.72 -1.52 7.04
C THR A 336 14.97 -0.02 7.14
N GLY A 337 14.16 0.71 7.89
CA GLY A 337 14.38 2.13 8.15
C GLY A 337 13.19 3.01 7.76
N ALA A 338 13.12 4.17 8.42
CA ALA A 338 12.04 5.13 8.27
C ALA A 338 11.96 5.68 6.84
N LYS A 339 10.73 6.00 6.41
CA LYS A 339 10.43 6.64 5.14
C LYS A 339 10.11 8.10 5.37
N THR A 340 10.42 8.92 4.38
CA THR A 340 10.13 10.36 4.43
C THR A 340 9.45 10.78 3.15
N ALA A 341 8.41 11.60 3.22
CA ALA A 341 7.75 12.10 2.04
C ALA A 341 8.58 13.18 1.33
N GLY A 342 8.79 13.03 0.01
CA GLY A 342 9.36 14.06 -0.86
C GLY A 342 8.33 15.04 -1.43
N GLY A 343 7.04 14.87 -1.09
CA GLY A 343 5.92 15.67 -1.55
C GLY A 343 4.58 15.06 -1.09
N ASN A 344 3.46 15.59 -1.57
CA ASN A 344 2.15 14.96 -1.34
C ASN A 344 2.12 13.57 -1.99
N VAL A 345 1.47 12.60 -1.34
CA VAL A 345 1.39 11.22 -1.83
C VAL A 345 -0.08 10.84 -1.99
N ASN A 346 -0.44 10.31 -3.15
CA ASN A 346 -1.76 9.78 -3.46
C ASN A 346 -1.64 8.28 -3.71
N VAL A 347 -2.49 7.49 -3.08
CA VAL A 347 -2.56 6.04 -3.23
C VAL A 347 -3.96 5.67 -3.72
N CYS A 348 -4.08 4.94 -4.82
CA CYS A 348 -5.38 4.58 -5.36
C CYS A 348 -6.21 3.77 -4.37
N ASN A 349 -5.63 2.69 -3.82
CA ASN A 349 -6.39 1.69 -3.08
C ASN A 349 -5.75 1.25 -1.77
N ASN A 350 -4.64 0.51 -1.79
CA ASN A 350 -4.07 -0.09 -0.58
C ASN A 350 -2.75 0.53 -0.17
N LEU A 351 -2.61 0.80 1.12
CA LEU A 351 -1.37 1.21 1.77
C LEU A 351 -0.97 0.14 2.78
N THR A 352 0.28 -0.32 2.72
CA THR A 352 0.89 -1.14 3.77
C THR A 352 2.08 -0.40 4.36
N VAL A 353 2.13 -0.29 5.69
CA VAL A 353 3.18 0.41 6.42
C VAL A 353 3.81 -0.55 7.43
N SER A 354 5.11 -0.75 7.35
CA SER A 354 5.88 -1.55 8.32
C SER A 354 7.10 -0.81 8.88
N GLN A 355 7.26 0.47 8.52
CA GLN A 355 8.30 1.37 8.98
C GLN A 355 7.68 2.73 9.31
N GLU A 356 8.29 3.50 10.20
CA GLU A 356 7.88 4.89 10.47
C GLU A 356 7.88 5.71 9.17
N VAL A 357 6.86 6.54 8.98
CA VAL A 357 6.72 7.41 7.81
C VAL A 357 6.53 8.85 8.27
N ASP A 358 7.42 9.73 7.82
CA ASP A 358 7.33 11.15 8.11
C ASP A 358 6.75 11.94 6.94
N MET A 359 5.52 12.42 7.09
CA MET A 359 4.86 13.31 6.13
C MET A 359 5.13 14.80 6.40
N ALA A 360 5.78 15.15 7.51
CA ALA A 360 6.14 16.52 7.87
C ALA A 360 7.66 16.71 8.09
N PRO A 361 8.51 16.39 7.09
CA PRO A 361 9.95 16.48 7.26
C PRO A 361 10.46 17.92 7.27
N GLY A 362 11.21 18.27 8.31
CA GLY A 362 11.78 19.59 8.48
C GLY A 362 10.68 20.66 8.62
N THR A 363 10.62 21.59 7.67
CA THR A 363 9.58 22.63 7.60
C THR A 363 8.45 22.28 6.62
N ASN A 364 8.53 21.14 5.93
CA ASN A 364 7.51 20.71 5.00
C ASN A 364 6.33 20.06 5.73
N ASP A 365 5.16 20.05 5.07
CA ASP A 365 3.94 19.51 5.64
C ASP A 365 3.06 18.92 4.53
N TYR A 366 3.38 17.69 4.14
CA TYR A 366 2.77 16.97 3.04
C TYR A 366 1.61 16.08 3.50
N ILE A 367 0.76 15.68 2.56
CA ILE A 367 -0.44 14.87 2.82
C ILE A 367 -0.29 13.51 2.15
N LEU A 368 -0.54 12.43 2.88
CA LEU A 368 -0.79 11.09 2.34
C LEU A 368 -2.30 10.94 2.14
N THR A 369 -2.75 10.79 0.90
CA THR A 369 -4.17 10.66 0.54
C THR A 369 -4.46 9.28 -0.01
N MET A 370 -5.37 8.57 0.65
CA MET A 370 -6.03 7.38 0.12
C MET A 370 -7.22 7.81 -0.73
N LEU A 371 -7.12 7.59 -2.06
CA LEU A 371 -8.16 7.95 -3.02
C LEU A 371 -9.35 7.00 -2.99
N ASN A 372 -9.15 5.77 -2.49
CA ASN A 372 -10.16 4.71 -2.38
C ASN A 372 -10.95 4.48 -3.69
N THR A 373 -10.24 4.38 -4.81
CA THR A 373 -10.85 4.39 -6.16
C THR A 373 -11.81 3.22 -6.42
N ASN A 374 -11.63 2.10 -5.73
CA ASN A 374 -12.47 0.90 -5.84
C ASN A 374 -13.48 0.73 -4.69
N GLY A 375 -13.55 1.69 -3.75
CA GLY A 375 -14.42 1.63 -2.58
C GLY A 375 -14.02 0.61 -1.50
N THR A 376 -12.92 -0.12 -1.68
CA THR A 376 -12.46 -1.22 -0.80
C THR A 376 -10.99 -1.08 -0.38
N GLY A 377 -10.42 0.12 -0.56
CA GLY A 377 -9.06 0.43 -0.15
C GLY A 377 -8.85 0.26 1.35
N SER A 378 -7.62 -0.08 1.74
CA SER A 378 -7.24 -0.33 3.12
C SER A 378 -5.89 0.30 3.46
N ALA A 379 -5.73 0.75 4.71
CA ALA A 379 -4.45 1.14 5.28
C ALA A 379 -4.08 0.17 6.39
N THR A 380 -3.05 -0.64 6.15
CA THR A 380 -2.62 -1.72 7.02
C THR A 380 -1.25 -1.41 7.60
N TYR A 381 -1.07 -1.70 8.89
CA TYR A 381 0.13 -1.40 9.64
C TYR A 381 0.66 -2.68 10.27
N THR A 382 1.98 -2.90 10.21
CA THR A 382 2.64 -4.04 10.87
C THR A 382 3.58 -3.53 11.95
N GLY A 383 3.38 -4.00 13.18
CA GLY A 383 4.06 -3.48 14.37
C GLY A 383 3.46 -2.16 14.88
N ASN A 384 4.16 -1.51 15.81
CA ASN A 384 3.76 -0.22 16.38
C ASN A 384 4.36 0.94 15.57
N VAL A 385 4.10 0.97 14.26
CA VAL A 385 4.62 2.00 13.36
C VAL A 385 3.56 3.04 13.01
N GLU A 386 3.98 4.27 12.74
CA GLU A 386 3.08 5.35 12.37
C GLU A 386 3.43 6.05 11.04
N VAL A 387 2.41 6.65 10.44
CA VAL A 387 2.54 7.77 9.51
C VAL A 387 2.33 9.03 10.33
N ARG A 388 3.42 9.76 10.59
CA ARG A 388 3.40 11.06 11.27
C ARG A 388 3.00 12.16 10.31
N GLY A 389 2.07 13.02 10.70
CA GLY A 389 1.57 14.15 9.91
C GLY A 389 0.20 13.87 9.30
N LYS A 390 -0.08 14.47 8.13
CA LYS A 390 -1.41 14.47 7.50
C LYS A 390 -1.69 13.17 6.75
N PHE A 391 -2.76 12.48 7.17
CA PHE A 391 -3.34 11.33 6.48
C PHE A 391 -4.79 11.63 6.12
N ARG A 392 -5.15 11.53 4.84
CA ARG A 392 -6.49 11.79 4.30
C ARG A 392 -7.12 10.56 3.64
N TRP A 393 -8.43 10.41 3.80
CA TRP A 393 -9.27 9.51 3.03
C TRP A 393 -10.28 10.28 2.15
N GLN A 394 -10.51 9.79 0.93
CA GLN A 394 -11.54 10.24 -0.01
C GLN A 394 -12.44 9.06 -0.41
N ASN A 395 -13.57 9.35 -1.07
CA ASN A 395 -14.51 8.33 -1.59
C ASN A 395 -14.87 7.28 -0.53
N MET A 396 -15.12 7.74 0.69
CA MET A 396 -15.46 6.88 1.82
C MET A 396 -16.90 6.37 1.70
N THR A 397 -17.20 5.28 2.39
CA THR A 397 -18.52 4.64 2.48
C THR A 397 -18.97 4.59 3.93
N ALA A 398 -20.22 4.97 4.20
CA ALA A 398 -20.79 4.91 5.53
C ALA A 398 -20.77 3.48 6.10
N GLY A 399 -20.59 3.35 7.41
CA GLY A 399 -20.48 2.09 8.13
C GLY A 399 -19.11 1.39 8.04
N THR A 400 -18.20 1.89 7.19
CA THR A 400 -16.84 1.36 7.08
C THR A 400 -15.91 2.07 8.06
N ALA A 401 -15.09 1.31 8.78
CA ALA A 401 -14.02 1.85 9.62
C ALA A 401 -12.79 2.15 8.76
N TYR A 402 -12.35 3.40 8.77
CA TYR A 402 -11.14 3.85 8.06
C TYR A 402 -9.99 4.02 9.04
N THR A 403 -8.85 3.39 8.73
CA THR A 403 -7.62 3.48 9.53
C THR A 403 -6.79 4.69 9.09
N PHE A 404 -6.32 5.48 10.06
CA PHE A 404 -5.51 6.68 9.84
C PHE A 404 -4.24 6.58 10.66
N ASN A 405 -3.11 7.00 10.10
CA ASN A 405 -1.82 7.19 10.78
C ASN A 405 -1.19 5.94 11.46
N ASN A 406 -1.93 5.04 12.08
CA ASN A 406 -1.44 3.80 12.70
C ASN A 406 -2.57 2.76 12.79
N ALA A 407 -2.24 1.52 13.19
CA ALA A 407 -3.20 0.40 13.24
C ALA A 407 -4.45 0.65 14.12
N ASN A 408 -4.35 1.53 15.13
CA ASN A 408 -5.33 1.72 16.19
C ASN A 408 -5.99 3.10 16.19
N THR A 409 -5.70 3.96 15.22
CA THR A 409 -6.46 5.18 15.00
C THR A 409 -7.47 4.96 13.88
N GLN A 410 -8.75 4.97 14.21
CA GLN A 410 -9.84 4.60 13.31
C GLN A 410 -11.03 5.54 13.43
N VAL A 411 -11.69 5.81 12.30
CA VAL A 411 -12.93 6.59 12.25
C VAL A 411 -13.97 5.85 11.42
N THR A 412 -15.16 5.69 11.97
CA THR A 412 -16.34 5.16 11.27
C THR A 412 -17.38 6.25 11.16
N PHE A 413 -18.03 6.34 10.01
CA PHE A 413 -19.04 7.36 9.72
C PHE A 413 -20.43 6.73 9.54
N SER A 414 -21.47 7.34 10.11
CA SER A 414 -22.87 7.05 9.70
C SER A 414 -23.28 7.87 8.47
N SER A 415 -22.63 9.01 8.24
CA SER A 415 -22.70 9.81 7.02
C SER A 415 -21.30 10.31 6.71
N VAL A 416 -20.81 10.10 5.49
CA VAL A 416 -19.42 10.41 5.12
C VAL A 416 -19.28 11.84 4.59
N PRO A 417 -18.22 12.57 4.98
CA PRO A 417 -17.84 13.82 4.31
C PRO A 417 -17.22 13.53 2.93
N THR A 418 -16.99 14.58 2.14
CA THR A 418 -16.29 14.48 0.84
C THR A 418 -14.87 13.92 1.03
N TRP A 419 -14.18 14.39 2.06
CA TRP A 419 -12.91 13.83 2.52
C TRP A 419 -12.74 14.13 4.02
N PHE A 420 -11.98 13.28 4.69
CA PHE A 420 -11.62 13.45 6.10
C PHE A 420 -10.12 13.18 6.27
N GLN A 421 -9.47 13.96 7.12
CA GLN A 421 -8.03 13.95 7.34
C GLN A 421 -7.73 14.09 8.83
N LEU A 422 -6.72 13.36 9.29
CA LEU A 422 -6.09 13.59 10.59
C LEU A 422 -4.64 14.03 10.37
N ASP A 423 -4.22 15.14 10.99
CA ASP A 423 -2.81 15.49 11.19
C ASP A 423 -2.40 15.00 12.57
N VAL A 424 -1.60 13.96 12.63
CA VAL A 424 -1.21 13.31 13.89
C VAL A 424 0.27 13.49 14.15
N ARG A 425 0.59 14.20 15.24
CA ARG A 425 1.97 14.48 15.66
C ARG A 425 2.17 14.04 17.10
N GLN A 426 2.99 12.99 17.26
CA GLN A 426 3.42 12.46 18.55
C GLN A 426 4.14 13.54 19.37
N GLN A 427 4.05 13.46 20.70
CA GLN A 427 4.78 14.31 21.66
C GLN A 427 4.63 15.82 21.43
N THR A 428 3.56 16.22 20.74
CA THR A 428 3.30 17.60 20.33
C THR A 428 2.06 18.09 21.05
N THR A 429 2.17 19.23 21.74
CA THR A 429 1.05 19.83 22.47
C THR A 429 -0.01 20.33 21.48
N PRO A 430 -1.29 19.93 21.63
CA PRO A 430 -2.39 20.52 20.87
C PRO A 430 -2.49 22.04 21.12
N THR A 431 -2.79 22.83 20.09
CA THR A 431 -2.70 24.30 20.14
C THR A 431 -4.03 25.03 20.06
N ASN A 432 -5.11 24.33 19.68
CA ASN A 432 -6.43 24.93 19.48
C ASN A 432 -7.25 24.93 20.78
N LEU A 433 -6.61 25.14 21.92
CA LEU A 433 -7.23 25.25 23.25
C LEU A 433 -6.34 26.09 24.17
N ASN A 434 -6.94 26.75 25.16
CA ASN A 434 -6.22 27.58 26.14
C ASN A 434 -5.91 26.85 27.47
N ASN A 435 -6.49 25.67 27.70
CA ASN A 435 -6.51 24.97 28.99
C ASN A 435 -5.88 23.57 28.93
N PHE A 436 -5.02 23.31 27.95
CA PHE A 436 -4.27 22.06 27.90
C PHE A 436 -3.44 21.88 29.18
N SER A 437 -3.52 20.70 29.79
CA SER A 437 -2.83 20.38 31.03
C SER A 437 -1.96 19.14 30.89
N ASN A 438 -0.65 19.31 31.04
CA ASN A 438 0.31 18.20 31.01
C ASN A 438 0.03 17.12 32.08
N SER A 439 -0.65 17.45 33.18
CA SER A 439 -0.94 16.50 34.26
C SER A 439 -2.09 15.54 33.93
N THR A 440 -2.98 15.93 33.01
CA THR A 440 -4.25 15.23 32.73
C THR A 440 -4.50 14.94 31.26
N ASP A 441 -3.80 15.60 30.34
CA ASP A 441 -4.00 15.50 28.89
C ASP A 441 -2.82 14.81 28.21
N ILE A 442 -3.10 14.01 27.18
CA ILE A 442 -2.06 13.37 26.37
C ILE A 442 -1.46 14.40 25.42
N LYS A 443 -0.12 14.50 25.41
CA LYS A 443 0.65 15.44 24.58
C LYS A 443 0.83 14.88 23.16
N ARG A 444 -0.30 14.72 22.47
CA ARG A 444 -0.36 14.26 21.09
C ARG A 444 -1.31 15.17 20.31
N SER A 445 -0.78 15.86 19.29
CA SER A 445 -1.59 16.75 18.47
C SER A 445 -2.32 15.93 17.41
N ILE A 446 -3.64 15.93 17.45
CA ILE A 446 -4.51 15.26 16.49
C ILE A 446 -5.46 16.31 15.94
N THR A 447 -5.17 16.85 14.76
CA THR A 447 -6.01 17.87 14.12
C THR A 447 -6.91 17.21 13.10
N ALA A 448 -8.23 17.39 13.24
CA ALA A 448 -9.19 16.90 12.26
C ALA A 448 -9.44 17.96 11.18
N ASN A 449 -9.30 17.58 9.91
CA ASN A 449 -9.70 18.41 8.79
C ASN A 449 -10.65 17.66 7.86
N PHE A 450 -11.63 18.36 7.30
CA PHE A 450 -12.60 17.74 6.40
C PHE A 450 -13.28 18.75 5.47
N SER A 451 -13.97 18.23 4.45
CA SER A 451 -14.85 19.04 3.59
C SER A 451 -16.18 18.33 3.37
N GLY A 452 -17.25 19.11 3.26
CA GLY A 452 -18.62 18.61 3.26
C GLY A 452 -19.15 18.37 4.67
N THR A 453 -20.35 17.80 4.76
CA THR A 453 -20.96 17.40 6.03
C THR A 453 -20.81 15.90 6.24
N GLY A 454 -20.78 15.46 7.48
CA GLY A 454 -20.70 14.06 7.84
C GLY A 454 -21.02 13.85 9.31
N THR A 455 -21.13 12.60 9.73
CA THR A 455 -21.41 12.22 11.10
C THR A 455 -20.55 11.03 11.48
N ILE A 456 -19.66 11.20 12.46
CA ILE A 456 -18.84 10.13 13.03
C ILE A 456 -19.70 9.27 13.94
N SER A 457 -19.71 7.96 13.70
CA SER A 457 -20.41 6.95 14.50
C SER A 457 -19.49 6.16 15.43
N ALA A 458 -18.19 6.11 15.15
CA ALA A 458 -17.19 5.60 16.08
C ALA A 458 -15.83 6.29 15.86
N LEU A 459 -15.11 6.54 16.95
CA LEU A 459 -13.78 7.13 16.94
C LEU A 459 -12.85 6.34 17.86
N ARG A 460 -11.72 5.91 17.33
CA ARG A 460 -10.62 5.32 18.09
C ARG A 460 -9.36 6.13 17.88
N LEU A 461 -8.67 6.50 18.95
CA LEU A 461 -7.37 7.16 18.88
C LEU A 461 -6.33 6.36 19.65
N TYR A 462 -5.21 6.11 18.99
CA TYR A 462 -3.98 5.57 19.55
C TYR A 462 -3.17 6.63 20.29
N TYR A 463 -2.44 6.21 21.33
CA TYR A 463 -1.38 6.99 21.97
C TYR A 463 -0.31 6.08 22.57
N GLU A 464 0.84 6.65 22.90
CA GLU A 464 1.92 5.97 23.62
C GLU A 464 2.19 6.56 24.99
N ASP A 465 2.90 5.82 25.85
CA ASP A 465 3.44 6.41 27.08
C ASP A 465 4.45 7.52 26.79
N SER A 466 5.10 7.48 25.62
CA SER A 466 5.99 8.54 25.16
C SER A 466 5.23 9.85 24.86
N ASP A 467 3.93 9.78 24.57
CA ASP A 467 3.05 10.94 24.39
C ASP A 467 2.61 11.56 25.73
N LYS A 468 2.98 10.98 26.88
CA LYS A 468 2.69 11.57 28.20
C LYS A 468 3.80 12.53 28.58
N ASP A 469 3.42 13.70 29.07
CA ASP A 469 4.39 14.60 29.70
C ASP A 469 4.92 13.97 30.99
N ALA A 470 6.14 14.33 31.40
CA ALA A 470 6.75 13.85 32.64
C ALA A 470 5.93 14.20 33.90
N THR A 471 5.04 15.20 33.81
CA THR A 471 4.15 15.62 34.90
C THR A 471 2.76 14.95 34.86
N TYR A 472 2.49 14.07 33.89
CA TYR A 472 1.23 13.33 33.79
C TYR A 472 1.03 12.42 35.00
N ASN A 473 -0.07 12.64 35.74
CA ASN A 473 -0.39 11.88 36.96
C ASN A 473 -1.87 11.45 37.03
N ALA A 474 -2.62 11.65 35.95
CA ALA A 474 -4.00 11.19 35.85
C ALA A 474 -4.09 9.68 35.60
N ASN A 475 -5.30 9.15 35.77
CA ASN A 475 -5.59 7.75 35.50
C ASN A 475 -6.03 7.56 34.03
N ASP A 476 -5.26 6.78 33.25
CA ASP A 476 -5.55 6.46 31.85
C ASP A 476 -6.97 5.88 31.67
N SER A 477 -7.54 5.21 32.68
CA SER A 477 -8.90 4.66 32.63
C SER A 477 -10.00 5.73 32.57
N LEU A 478 -9.66 7.00 32.80
CA LEU A 478 -10.57 8.14 32.76
C LEU A 478 -10.46 8.94 31.45
N LEU A 479 -9.56 8.57 30.54
CA LEU A 479 -9.35 9.28 29.28
C LEU A 479 -10.62 9.34 28.44
N ARG A 480 -10.94 10.51 27.89
CA ARG A 480 -12.10 10.77 27.04
C ARG A 480 -11.74 11.73 25.91
N PHE A 481 -12.64 11.87 24.94
CA PHE A 481 -12.49 12.81 23.85
C PHE A 481 -13.02 14.19 24.23
N ALA A 482 -12.20 15.19 23.95
CA ALA A 482 -12.56 16.60 23.97
C ALA A 482 -12.15 17.25 22.65
N GLU A 483 -12.78 18.36 22.32
CA GLU A 483 -12.46 19.20 21.18
C GLU A 483 -11.80 20.50 21.66
N GLY A 484 -10.61 20.79 21.14
CA GLY A 484 -10.03 22.13 21.15
C GLY A 484 -10.26 22.80 19.81
N TYR A 485 -11.13 23.81 19.75
CA TYR A 485 -11.48 24.52 18.52
C TYR A 485 -10.90 25.95 18.41
N SER A 486 -10.33 26.49 19.49
CA SER A 486 -9.74 27.83 19.53
C SER A 486 -8.67 27.95 20.61
N SER A 487 -7.53 28.56 20.28
CA SER A 487 -6.44 28.82 21.24
C SER A 487 -6.82 29.79 22.37
N THR A 488 -7.99 30.42 22.30
CA THR A 488 -8.51 31.33 23.34
C THR A 488 -9.65 30.75 24.16
N ALA A 489 -10.17 29.58 23.78
CA ALA A 489 -11.25 28.89 24.47
C ALA A 489 -10.75 27.63 25.17
N ASN A 490 -11.42 27.24 26.25
CA ASN A 490 -11.20 25.94 26.87
C ASN A 490 -11.69 24.85 25.91
N HIS A 491 -11.09 23.67 25.96
CA HIS A 491 -11.65 22.52 25.26
C HIS A 491 -13.09 22.25 25.74
N GLN A 492 -13.89 21.66 24.86
CA GLN A 492 -15.23 21.18 25.20
C GLN A 492 -15.27 19.66 25.10
N LYS A 493 -16.16 19.01 25.85
CA LYS A 493 -16.36 17.56 25.71
C LYS A 493 -16.88 17.23 24.31
N LEU A 494 -16.42 16.11 23.75
CA LEU A 494 -16.94 15.54 22.52
C LEU A 494 -17.79 14.32 22.86
N VAL A 495 -19.07 14.38 22.49
CA VAL A 495 -20.10 13.48 22.98
C VAL A 495 -20.86 12.83 21.84
N ARG A 496 -21.19 11.55 22.03
CA ARG A 496 -22.03 10.75 21.16
C ARG A 496 -23.10 10.04 21.98
N GLY A 497 -24.37 10.28 21.65
CA GLY A 497 -25.49 9.73 22.40
C GLY A 497 -25.46 8.20 22.41
N GLY A 498 -25.55 7.60 23.60
CA GLY A 498 -25.56 6.15 23.78
C GLY A 498 -24.24 5.42 23.45
N ALA A 499 -23.15 6.15 23.18
CA ALA A 499 -21.83 5.57 22.97
C ALA A 499 -21.13 5.28 24.31
N THR A 500 -20.25 4.28 24.31
CA THR A 500 -19.46 3.90 25.50
C THR A 500 -17.97 4.01 25.20
N TYR A 501 -17.19 4.40 26.20
CA TYR A 501 -15.74 4.38 26.12
C TYR A 501 -15.18 2.99 26.44
N THR A 502 -14.38 2.43 25.52
CA THR A 502 -13.52 1.27 25.78
C THR A 502 -12.06 1.73 25.72
N ARG A 503 -11.22 1.28 26.65
CA ARG A 503 -9.84 1.75 26.76
C ARG A 503 -8.89 0.57 26.88
N ASN A 504 -7.85 0.54 26.05
CA ASN A 504 -6.70 -0.31 26.26
C ASN A 504 -5.57 0.54 26.85
N VAL A 505 -5.33 0.38 28.15
CA VAL A 505 -4.39 1.22 28.92
C VAL A 505 -3.25 0.43 29.56
N SER A 506 -3.37 -0.90 29.63
CA SER A 506 -2.45 -1.79 30.35
C SER A 506 -1.29 -2.30 29.50
N SER A 507 -1.43 -2.35 28.17
CA SER A 507 -0.39 -2.84 27.26
C SER A 507 -0.42 -2.09 25.94
N ALA A 508 0.75 -1.80 25.38
CA ALA A 508 0.86 -1.28 24.03
C ALA A 508 0.30 -2.29 23.01
N PRO A 509 -0.41 -1.83 21.95
CA PRO A 509 -0.74 -0.44 21.65
C PRO A 509 -1.87 0.12 22.55
N LYS A 510 -1.67 1.31 23.12
CA LYS A 510 -2.71 1.96 23.96
C LYS A 510 -3.68 2.75 23.08
N TYR A 511 -4.96 2.67 23.39
CA TYR A 511 -5.99 3.40 22.64
C TYR A 511 -7.23 3.68 23.49
N VAL A 512 -7.96 4.72 23.08
CA VAL A 512 -9.31 5.03 23.56
C VAL A 512 -10.26 4.88 22.38
N ASP A 513 -11.33 4.13 22.59
CA ASP A 513 -12.36 3.82 21.61
C ASP A 513 -13.70 4.36 22.10
N TYR A 514 -14.42 5.11 21.27
CA TYR A 514 -15.72 5.67 21.58
C TYR A 514 -16.71 5.30 20.48
N GLY A 515 -17.58 4.33 20.79
CA GLY A 515 -18.48 3.70 19.83
C GLY A 515 -19.61 2.94 20.51
N GLY A 516 -20.40 2.18 19.74
CA GLY A 516 -21.53 1.37 20.24
C GLY A 516 -22.84 2.15 20.43
N GLY A 517 -23.95 1.46 20.73
CA GLY A 517 -25.26 2.09 20.95
C GLY A 517 -25.91 2.74 19.72
N SER A 518 -27.18 3.14 19.87
CA SER A 518 -28.07 3.59 18.76
C SER A 518 -28.31 5.10 18.69
N GLY A 519 -27.60 5.91 19.47
CA GLY A 519 -27.83 7.37 19.49
C GLY A 519 -27.09 8.14 18.39
N SER A 520 -27.37 9.44 18.33
CA SER A 520 -26.80 10.39 17.36
C SER A 520 -25.27 10.43 17.43
N GLY A 521 -24.62 10.45 16.26
CA GLY A 521 -23.16 10.58 16.11
C GLY A 521 -22.61 11.99 16.38
N ILE A 522 -21.32 12.17 16.12
CA ILE A 522 -20.66 13.48 16.18
C ILE A 522 -20.74 14.12 14.78
N ASN A 523 -21.44 15.24 14.65
CA ASN A 523 -21.61 15.94 13.38
C ASN A 523 -20.36 16.74 13.02
N LEU A 524 -19.96 16.68 11.75
CA LEU A 524 -18.87 17.47 11.21
C LEU A 524 -19.39 18.83 10.75
N ILE A 525 -18.83 19.91 11.29
CA ILE A 525 -19.24 21.28 10.97
C ILE A 525 -18.06 22.11 10.46
N ALA A 526 -18.33 23.01 9.51
CA ALA A 526 -17.31 23.89 8.92
C ALA A 526 -17.00 25.14 9.76
N SER A 527 -17.54 25.26 10.98
CA SER A 527 -17.47 26.49 11.79
C SER A 527 -16.16 26.57 12.59
N ALA A 528 -15.38 27.63 12.41
CA ALA A 528 -14.12 27.88 13.13
C ALA A 528 -14.30 28.34 14.60
N GLY A 529 -15.53 28.36 15.12
CA GLY A 529 -15.86 28.88 16.46
C GLY A 529 -16.17 27.82 17.51
N GLY A 530 -16.00 26.54 17.19
CA GLY A 530 -16.53 25.43 17.97
C GLY A 530 -18.02 25.21 17.71
N GLY A 531 -18.48 23.98 17.91
CA GLY A 531 -19.89 23.60 17.85
C GLY A 531 -20.48 23.35 19.23
N SER A 532 -21.62 22.66 19.26
CA SER A 532 -22.09 21.96 20.43
C SER A 532 -21.20 20.77 20.78
N VAL A 533 -21.44 20.15 21.93
CA VAL A 533 -20.72 18.94 22.37
C VAL A 533 -20.94 17.72 21.46
N TYR A 534 -21.90 17.78 20.54
CA TYR A 534 -22.18 16.73 19.55
C TYR A 534 -21.59 17.04 18.17
N GLU A 535 -20.75 18.07 18.08
CA GLU A 535 -20.17 18.56 16.84
C GLU A 535 -18.65 18.60 16.93
N LEU A 536 -17.99 18.38 15.81
CA LEU A 536 -16.56 18.53 15.61
C LEU A 536 -16.35 19.55 14.49
N SER A 537 -15.61 20.62 14.78
CA SER A 537 -15.26 21.68 13.84
C SER A 537 -14.06 21.31 12.97
N ASP A 538 -14.09 21.73 11.70
CA ASP A 538 -12.93 21.62 10.80
C ASP A 538 -11.74 22.41 11.35
N GLY A 539 -10.57 21.80 11.38
CA GLY A 539 -9.35 22.37 11.94
C GLY A 539 -9.23 22.27 13.45
N SER A 540 -10.19 21.65 14.15
CA SER A 540 -10.10 21.44 15.60
C SER A 540 -9.07 20.36 15.98
N ASN A 541 -8.54 20.47 17.19
CA ASN A 541 -7.81 19.38 17.83
C ASN A 541 -8.77 18.44 18.54
N ILE A 542 -8.61 17.13 18.33
CA ILE A 542 -9.21 16.11 19.19
C ILE A 542 -8.21 15.80 20.31
N VAL A 543 -8.60 16.04 21.54
CA VAL A 543 -7.76 15.90 22.73
C VAL A 543 -8.19 14.67 23.51
N LEU A 544 -7.21 13.84 23.89
CA LEU A 544 -7.38 12.78 24.89
C LEU A 544 -7.10 13.37 26.27
N THR A 545 -8.15 13.49 27.09
CA THR A 545 -8.08 14.15 28.39
C THR A 545 -8.68 13.29 29.50
N ALA A 546 -8.04 13.30 30.67
CA ALA A 546 -8.60 12.77 31.92
C ALA A 546 -9.10 13.90 32.85
N THR A 547 -9.06 15.16 32.40
CA THR A 547 -9.58 16.32 33.15
C THR A 547 -11.05 16.09 33.46
N PRO A 548 -11.52 16.23 34.72
CA PRO A 548 -12.93 16.12 35.11
C PRO A 548 -13.84 17.01 34.25
N LEU A 549 -14.90 16.44 33.67
CA LEU A 549 -15.92 17.13 32.86
C LEU A 549 -17.29 16.75 33.43
N VAL A 550 -18.20 17.73 33.45
CA VAL A 550 -19.55 17.57 33.98
C VAL A 550 -20.40 16.70 33.04
N ILE A 551 -21.00 15.64 33.58
CA ILE A 551 -21.99 14.79 32.91
C ILE A 551 -23.36 15.44 33.03
N VAL A 552 -24.13 15.49 31.94
CA VAL A 552 -25.42 16.21 31.91
C VAL A 552 -26.54 15.25 31.53
N SER A 553 -27.68 15.34 32.22
CA SER A 553 -28.87 14.58 31.83
C SER A 553 -29.46 15.14 30.52
N ILE A 554 -29.80 14.29 29.55
CA ILE A 554 -30.31 14.68 28.22
C ILE A 554 -31.78 14.34 27.98
N THR A 555 -32.36 13.54 28.86
CA THR A 555 -33.76 13.15 28.82
C THR A 555 -34.21 12.76 30.23
N ASN A 556 -35.52 12.69 30.44
CA ASN A 556 -36.07 12.08 31.65
C ASN A 556 -35.66 10.60 31.69
N GLY A 557 -35.12 10.13 32.82
CA GLY A 557 -34.71 8.74 32.91
C GLY A 557 -34.09 8.32 34.24
N ARG A 558 -33.83 7.02 34.35
CA ARG A 558 -33.20 6.42 35.53
C ARG A 558 -31.72 6.80 35.59
N TRP A 559 -31.19 7.01 36.79
CA TRP A 559 -29.77 7.29 37.01
C TRP A 559 -28.88 6.20 36.40
N THR A 560 -29.25 4.92 36.52
CA THR A 560 -28.47 3.80 35.98
C THR A 560 -28.69 3.54 34.49
N ASN A 561 -29.55 4.31 33.81
CA ASN A 561 -29.73 4.19 32.37
C ASN A 561 -28.66 5.03 31.65
N PRO A 562 -27.75 4.41 30.88
CA PRO A 562 -26.75 5.15 30.10
C PRO A 562 -27.38 6.16 29.13
N GLY A 563 -28.58 5.91 28.62
CA GLY A 563 -29.32 6.81 27.73
C GLY A 563 -29.86 8.08 28.40
N THR A 564 -29.81 8.19 29.73
CA THR A 564 -30.16 9.41 30.48
C THR A 564 -29.06 10.45 30.40
N TRP A 565 -27.82 10.03 30.20
CA TRP A 565 -26.63 10.86 30.28
C TRP A 565 -26.07 11.16 28.89
N ASP A 566 -25.62 12.39 28.69
CA ASP A 566 -25.01 12.81 27.44
C ASP A 566 -23.82 11.92 27.04
N VAL A 567 -22.97 11.57 28.00
CA VAL A 567 -21.79 10.72 27.80
C VAL A 567 -22.08 9.24 27.55
N GLY A 568 -23.33 8.79 27.65
CA GLY A 568 -23.71 7.41 27.33
C GLY A 568 -23.21 6.35 28.34
N TYR A 569 -22.90 6.74 29.57
CA TYR A 569 -22.60 5.82 30.68
C TYR A 569 -23.11 6.38 32.01
N VAL A 570 -23.21 5.51 33.02
CA VAL A 570 -23.71 5.85 34.36
C VAL A 570 -22.64 6.61 35.15
N PRO A 571 -22.94 7.80 35.69
CA PRO A 571 -22.00 8.55 36.52
C PRO A 571 -21.46 7.71 37.69
N THR A 572 -20.21 7.99 38.05
CA THR A 572 -19.50 7.34 39.14
C THR A 572 -19.08 8.37 40.19
N ALA A 573 -18.52 7.91 41.32
CA ALA A 573 -17.94 8.77 42.34
C ALA A 573 -16.94 9.81 41.82
N ASN A 574 -16.33 9.63 40.64
CA ASN A 574 -15.37 10.58 40.08
C ASN A 574 -16.04 11.67 39.20
N ASP A 575 -17.34 11.60 38.98
CA ASP A 575 -18.03 12.45 38.03
C ASP A 575 -18.82 13.55 38.72
N ASP A 576 -18.70 14.77 38.20
CA ASP A 576 -19.61 15.85 38.51
C ASP A 576 -20.82 15.76 37.58
N VAL A 577 -22.02 15.85 38.15
CA VAL A 577 -23.27 15.63 37.42
C VAL A 577 -24.14 16.88 37.46
N GLU A 578 -24.74 17.23 36.32
CA GLU A 578 -25.75 18.27 36.22
C GLU A 578 -27.07 17.70 35.69
N ILE A 579 -28.13 17.84 36.48
CA ILE A 579 -29.48 17.40 36.16
C ILE A 579 -30.25 18.57 35.57
N ARG A 580 -30.73 18.38 34.33
CA ARG A 580 -31.59 19.30 33.55
C ARG A 580 -32.97 18.72 33.27
N HIS A 581 -33.16 17.44 33.54
CA HIS A 581 -34.37 16.66 33.30
C HIS A 581 -34.84 15.99 34.60
N VAL A 582 -35.94 15.24 34.57
CA VAL A 582 -36.37 14.41 35.71
C VAL A 582 -35.52 13.14 35.72
N VAL A 583 -34.60 13.04 36.67
CA VAL A 583 -33.74 11.88 36.90
C VAL A 583 -34.16 11.18 38.18
N TRP A 584 -34.32 9.85 38.14
CA TRP A 584 -34.75 9.07 39.31
C TRP A 584 -33.86 7.87 39.61
N THR A 585 -33.94 7.36 40.83
CA THR A 585 -33.21 6.17 41.31
C THR A 585 -34.20 5.04 41.62
N GLY A 586 -33.92 3.80 41.24
CA GLY A 586 -34.70 2.56 41.46
C GLY A 586 -35.39 2.02 40.20
N ILE A 587 -35.94 0.79 40.25
CA ILE A 587 -36.60 0.15 39.08
C ILE A 587 -37.82 0.95 38.60
N ASP A 588 -37.92 1.07 37.28
CA ASP A 588 -38.87 1.86 36.51
C ASP A 588 -40.32 1.82 37.04
N GLN A 589 -40.93 3.00 37.14
CA GLN A 589 -42.37 3.14 37.30
C GLN A 589 -42.92 3.71 36.01
N ALA A 590 -43.98 3.09 35.49
CA ALA A 590 -44.82 3.62 34.41
C ALA A 590 -45.24 5.10 34.61
N VAL A 591 -45.15 5.60 35.84
CA VAL A 591 -45.40 6.97 36.29
C VAL A 591 -44.52 8.03 35.62
N PHE A 592 -43.24 7.73 35.29
CA PHE A 592 -42.34 8.69 34.64
C PHE A 592 -42.03 8.38 33.16
N GLY A 593 -42.71 7.39 32.57
CA GLY A 593 -42.66 7.07 31.14
C GLY A 593 -41.35 6.41 30.66
N GLY A 594 -40.58 5.79 31.57
CA GLY A 594 -39.34 5.10 31.26
C GLY A 594 -39.52 3.69 30.67
N SER A 595 -38.39 3.06 30.31
CA SER A 595 -38.32 1.63 30.05
C SER A 595 -37.46 0.97 31.13
N ALA A 596 -37.83 -0.24 31.56
CA ALA A 596 -37.14 -0.96 32.63
C ALA A 596 -35.65 -1.18 32.28
N TRP A 597 -34.75 -0.68 33.14
CA TRP A 597 -33.33 -0.99 33.09
C TRP A 597 -32.98 -2.03 34.15
N THR A 598 -32.21 -3.05 33.81
CA THR A 598 -31.98 -4.23 34.65
C THR A 598 -30.98 -4.04 35.79
N ALA A 599 -30.21 -2.95 35.78
CA ALA A 599 -29.16 -2.69 36.76
C ALA A 599 -29.61 -1.68 37.83
N ASP A 600 -29.29 -2.00 39.08
CA ASP A 600 -29.57 -1.18 40.24
C ASP A 600 -28.55 -0.07 40.49
N GLU A 601 -28.98 0.97 41.20
CA GLU A 601 -28.11 2.05 41.64
C GLU A 601 -27.05 1.54 42.60
N VAL A 602 -25.89 2.20 42.60
CA VAL A 602 -24.84 1.95 43.59
C VAL A 602 -25.40 2.21 44.98
N ASP A 603 -25.33 1.20 45.86
CA ASP A 603 -25.74 1.33 47.25
C ASP A 603 -24.66 2.04 48.07
N GLY A 604 -25.00 3.23 48.58
CA GLY A 604 -24.16 4.06 49.41
C GLY A 604 -23.85 3.50 50.80
N SER A 605 -24.39 2.34 51.17
CA SER A 605 -23.95 1.62 52.38
C SER A 605 -22.55 1.00 52.24
N ILE A 606 -21.99 0.91 51.03
CA ILE A 606 -20.62 0.44 50.80
C ILE A 606 -19.62 1.48 51.32
N ASN A 607 -18.59 1.04 52.05
CA ASN A 607 -17.60 1.94 52.65
C ASN A 607 -16.80 2.75 51.61
N GLY A 608 -16.55 4.02 51.93
CA GLY A 608 -15.72 4.93 51.12
C GLY A 608 -16.38 5.41 49.82
N ASP A 609 -15.54 5.83 48.88
CA ASP A 609 -16.00 6.34 47.57
C ASP A 609 -16.68 5.27 46.70
N ALA A 610 -16.49 3.99 47.02
CA ALA A 610 -17.11 2.87 46.30
C ALA A 610 -18.65 2.86 46.41
N GLY A 611 -19.23 3.56 47.41
CA GLY A 611 -20.67 3.75 47.55
C GLY A 611 -21.20 5.09 47.03
N ALA A 612 -20.38 5.92 46.37
CA ALA A 612 -20.84 7.22 45.86
C ALA A 612 -21.29 7.12 44.38
N ALA A 613 -22.47 7.67 44.08
CA ALA A 613 -23.02 7.73 42.73
C ALA A 613 -22.43 8.87 41.88
N ALA A 614 -21.92 9.92 42.53
CA ALA A 614 -21.28 11.08 41.91
C ALA A 614 -20.28 11.73 42.87
N ASN A 615 -19.32 12.51 42.35
CA ASN A 615 -18.55 13.45 43.16
C ASN A 615 -19.47 14.57 43.64
N SER A 616 -20.17 15.23 42.71
CA SER A 616 -21.17 16.25 43.00
C SER A 616 -22.39 16.14 42.09
N ILE A 617 -23.53 16.65 42.56
CA ILE A 617 -24.78 16.72 41.78
C ILE A 617 -25.32 18.13 41.83
N THR A 618 -25.49 18.75 40.66
CA THR A 618 -26.12 20.06 40.50
C THR A 618 -27.49 19.88 39.87
N ILE A 619 -28.54 20.41 40.48
CA ILE A 619 -29.87 20.53 39.86
C ILE A 619 -29.92 21.89 39.16
N ALA A 620 -29.91 21.89 37.84
CA ALA A 620 -29.84 23.11 37.03
C ALA A 620 -31.08 23.98 37.20
N ASN A 621 -30.93 25.30 37.04
CA ASN A 621 -32.06 26.23 37.10
C ASN A 621 -32.86 26.27 35.80
N VAL A 622 -33.46 25.14 35.44
CA VAL A 622 -34.33 24.98 34.27
C VAL A 622 -35.60 24.22 34.66
N SER A 623 -36.72 24.53 34.01
CA SER A 623 -37.98 23.84 34.27
C SER A 623 -37.84 22.35 33.98
N GLY A 624 -38.27 21.50 34.91
CA GLY A 624 -38.21 20.04 34.78
C GLY A 624 -36.94 19.41 35.37
N ALA A 625 -35.92 20.19 35.74
CA ALA A 625 -34.71 19.65 36.38
C ALA A 625 -35.02 19.14 37.79
N THR A 626 -35.02 17.81 37.96
CA THR A 626 -35.43 17.16 39.21
C THR A 626 -34.61 15.92 39.50
N LEU A 627 -34.15 15.75 40.75
CA LEU A 627 -33.65 14.48 41.26
C LEU A 627 -34.70 13.82 42.15
N VAL A 628 -35.11 12.59 41.81
CA VAL A 628 -36.09 11.80 42.56
C VAL A 628 -35.45 10.57 43.18
N ILE A 629 -35.51 10.46 44.50
CA ILE A 629 -34.98 9.36 45.29
C ILE A 629 -36.12 8.50 45.80
N GLY A 630 -36.05 7.18 45.58
CA GLY A 630 -36.99 6.22 46.17
C GLY A 630 -37.91 5.48 45.20
N ASN A 631 -37.48 5.18 43.96
CA ASN A 631 -38.29 4.41 43.02
C ASN A 631 -38.29 2.89 43.36
N GLN A 632 -39.39 2.22 43.07
CA GLN A 632 -39.75 0.88 43.59
C GLN A 632 -38.98 -0.24 42.88
N ASP A 633 -37.95 -0.79 43.54
CA ASP A 633 -37.50 -2.15 43.27
C ASP A 633 -38.01 -3.11 44.36
N GLN A 634 -38.86 -4.06 43.96
CA GLN A 634 -39.40 -5.08 44.88
C GLN A 634 -38.38 -6.18 45.24
N THR A 635 -37.26 -6.26 44.53
CA THR A 635 -36.20 -7.24 44.74
C THR A 635 -35.11 -6.75 45.70
N MET A 636 -35.09 -5.46 46.03
CA MET A 636 -34.13 -4.85 46.95
C MET A 636 -34.36 -5.19 48.43
N GLY A 637 -35.40 -5.92 48.83
CA GLY A 637 -35.62 -6.32 50.24
C GLY A 637 -35.86 -5.16 51.22
N THR A 638 -35.73 -5.42 52.52
CA THR A 638 -36.00 -4.45 53.61
C THR A 638 -34.72 -3.76 54.10
N GLY A 639 -34.78 -2.46 54.42
CA GLY A 639 -33.66 -1.70 55.01
C GLY A 639 -33.51 -0.30 54.44
N GLU A 640 -32.47 0.44 54.85
CA GLU A 640 -32.09 1.71 54.24
C GLU A 640 -31.43 1.49 52.88
N ARG A 641 -31.80 2.30 51.89
CA ARG A 641 -31.19 2.30 50.55
C ARG A 641 -30.61 3.68 50.28
N ILE A 642 -29.29 3.75 50.26
CA ILE A 642 -28.55 5.01 50.25
C ILE A 642 -28.14 5.34 48.82
N PHE A 643 -28.64 6.46 48.31
CA PHE A 643 -28.07 7.12 47.14
C PHE A 643 -27.29 8.33 47.62
N ARG A 644 -25.99 8.41 47.33
CA ARG A 644 -25.17 9.50 47.85
C ARG A 644 -24.12 10.04 46.89
N THR A 645 -23.69 11.28 47.14
CA THR A 645 -22.46 11.84 46.59
C THR A 645 -21.25 11.42 47.44
N ARG A 646 -20.04 11.76 46.99
CA ARG A 646 -18.83 11.57 47.79
C ARG A 646 -18.91 12.33 49.11
N LEU A 647 -18.26 11.74 50.11
CA LEU A 647 -18.20 12.30 51.46
C LEU A 647 -16.82 12.89 51.80
N VAL A 648 -15.85 12.78 50.88
CA VAL A 648 -14.47 13.25 51.07
C VAL A 648 -14.03 14.05 49.83
N PRO A 649 -13.52 15.29 50.01
CA PRO A 649 -12.96 16.06 48.91
C PRO A 649 -11.72 15.40 48.30
N VAL A 650 -11.56 15.48 46.99
CA VAL A 650 -10.33 15.08 46.29
C VAL A 650 -9.77 16.21 45.48
N THR A 651 -8.45 16.39 45.60
CA THR A 651 -7.69 17.38 44.84
C THR A 651 -7.93 17.21 43.35
N GLY A 652 -8.31 18.30 42.68
CA GLY A 652 -8.59 18.32 41.23
C GLY A 652 -10.06 18.10 40.85
N PHE A 653 -10.94 17.78 41.81
CA PHE A 653 -12.39 17.71 41.60
C PHE A 653 -13.11 18.89 42.26
N SER A 654 -14.35 19.15 41.85
CA SER A 654 -15.19 20.11 42.56
C SER A 654 -15.50 19.61 43.98
N SER A 655 -15.89 20.52 44.88
CA SER A 655 -16.23 20.14 46.25
C SER A 655 -17.43 19.18 46.23
N PRO A 656 -17.31 17.98 46.81
CA PRO A 656 -18.37 16.99 46.71
C PRO A 656 -19.60 17.47 47.46
N GLY A 657 -20.78 17.25 46.90
CA GLY A 657 -21.99 17.88 47.41
C GLY A 657 -23.18 17.82 46.47
N ILE A 658 -24.33 18.27 46.95
CA ILE A 658 -25.53 18.48 46.15
C ILE A 658 -25.82 19.99 46.11
N TYR A 659 -26.04 20.52 44.91
CA TYR A 659 -26.27 21.93 44.65
C TYR A 659 -27.60 22.09 43.92
N ASN A 660 -28.69 22.34 44.66
CA ASN A 660 -29.99 22.61 44.06
C ASN A 660 -30.11 24.08 43.67
N LEU A 661 -29.86 24.38 42.40
CA LEU A 661 -29.96 25.73 41.85
C LEU A 661 -31.36 26.03 41.27
N ASN A 662 -32.26 25.04 41.24
CA ASN A 662 -33.56 25.16 40.59
C ASN A 662 -34.59 25.94 41.42
N THR A 663 -34.84 27.20 41.04
CA THR A 663 -35.79 28.09 41.73
C THR A 663 -37.22 27.98 41.21
N ASN A 664 -37.49 27.12 40.22
CA ASN A 664 -38.82 26.97 39.65
C ASN A 664 -39.79 26.34 40.66
N ALA A 665 -41.04 26.80 40.64
CA ALA A 665 -42.08 26.26 41.51
C ALA A 665 -42.47 24.84 41.09
N ASN A 666 -42.76 23.99 42.07
CA ASN A 666 -43.38 22.69 41.83
C ASN A 666 -44.87 22.87 41.53
N THR A 667 -45.32 22.36 40.38
CA THR A 667 -46.74 22.31 39.99
C THR A 667 -47.25 20.89 39.81
N GLY A 668 -46.35 19.90 39.80
CA GLY A 668 -46.65 18.47 39.77
C GLY A 668 -46.52 17.80 41.15
N ASP A 669 -46.87 16.51 41.19
CA ASP A 669 -46.71 15.64 42.34
C ASP A 669 -45.80 14.45 41.99
N GLY A 670 -44.61 14.42 42.58
CA GLY A 670 -43.62 13.36 42.39
C GLY A 670 -44.01 12.02 43.01
N ASP A 671 -45.13 11.92 43.75
CA ASP A 671 -45.60 10.67 44.34
C ASP A 671 -46.61 9.89 43.49
N SER A 672 -47.39 10.57 42.64
CA SER A 672 -48.50 9.95 41.89
C SER A 672 -48.74 10.50 40.48
N GLY A 673 -47.97 11.50 40.03
CA GLY A 673 -48.15 12.19 38.75
C GLY A 673 -47.09 11.89 37.68
N SER A 674 -47.33 12.35 36.44
CA SER A 674 -46.33 12.29 35.36
C SER A 674 -45.08 13.11 35.68
N ALA A 675 -43.99 12.95 34.91
CA ALA A 675 -42.75 13.73 35.03
C ALA A 675 -42.91 15.26 34.77
N THR A 676 -44.14 15.77 34.70
CA THR A 676 -44.47 17.14 34.31
C THR A 676 -44.61 18.02 35.54
N GLY A 677 -43.98 19.20 35.53
CA GLY A 677 -44.12 20.20 36.61
C GLY A 677 -43.31 19.89 37.88
N LEU A 678 -42.39 18.93 37.83
CA LEU A 678 -41.43 18.64 38.89
C LEU A 678 -40.19 19.51 38.75
N ASN A 679 -39.69 20.02 39.88
CA ASN A 679 -38.50 20.83 40.02
C ASN A 679 -37.81 20.56 41.37
N GLY A 680 -36.48 20.54 41.38
CA GLY A 680 -35.66 20.47 42.59
C GLY A 680 -35.36 19.04 43.05
N ILE A 681 -35.48 18.76 44.34
CA ILE A 681 -35.15 17.44 44.92
C ILE A 681 -36.39 16.82 45.54
N TRP A 682 -36.62 15.53 45.26
CA TRP A 682 -37.71 14.75 45.81
C TRP A 682 -37.16 13.48 46.45
N ILE A 683 -37.45 13.26 47.72
CA ILE A 683 -37.12 12.03 48.44
C ILE A 683 -38.44 11.41 48.86
N ARG A 684 -38.82 10.31 48.23
CA ARG A 684 -40.13 9.66 48.35
C ARG A 684 -40.12 8.64 49.49
N PRO A 685 -41.28 8.35 50.11
CA PRO A 685 -41.40 7.20 50.98
C PRO A 685 -41.51 5.91 50.14
N SER A 686 -41.01 4.79 50.65
CA SER A 686 -41.22 3.46 50.06
C SER A 686 -41.88 2.53 51.08
N GLY A 687 -42.75 1.65 50.60
CA GLY A 687 -43.45 0.66 51.44
C GLY A 687 -42.62 -0.57 51.80
N GLN A 688 -41.44 -0.76 51.18
CA GLN A 688 -40.60 -1.94 51.37
C GLN A 688 -39.21 -1.63 51.96
N PHE A 689 -38.66 -0.45 51.65
CA PHE A 689 -37.35 0.00 52.13
C PHE A 689 -37.42 1.49 52.50
N THR A 690 -36.35 2.02 53.08
CA THR A 690 -36.24 3.43 53.47
C THR A 690 -35.26 4.14 52.53
N PRO A 691 -35.74 4.95 51.57
CA PRO A 691 -34.86 5.71 50.68
C PRO A 691 -34.08 6.77 51.45
N VAL A 692 -32.77 6.84 51.20
CA VAL A 692 -31.86 7.79 51.84
C VAL A 692 -31.10 8.56 50.76
N LEU A 693 -31.16 9.90 50.80
CA LEU A 693 -30.27 10.76 50.03
C LEU A 693 -29.13 11.24 50.92
N GLY A 694 -27.90 10.82 50.65
CA GLY A 694 -26.72 11.20 51.41
C GLY A 694 -25.81 12.19 50.65
N THR A 695 -25.18 13.12 51.36
CA THR A 695 -24.19 14.03 50.77
C THR A 695 -23.26 14.63 51.82
N LEU A 696 -22.05 15.07 51.44
CA LEU A 696 -21.18 15.82 52.35
C LEU A 696 -21.80 17.18 52.71
N GLN A 697 -22.38 17.85 51.72
CA GLN A 697 -22.98 19.17 51.85
C GLN A 697 -24.17 19.31 50.88
N LEU A 698 -25.09 20.19 51.23
CA LEU A 698 -26.23 20.55 50.41
C LEU A 698 -26.37 22.08 50.37
N THR A 699 -26.31 22.66 49.18
CA THR A 699 -26.71 24.06 48.95
C THR A 699 -28.06 24.06 48.23
N ASN A 700 -29.04 24.79 48.76
CA ASN A 700 -30.39 24.79 48.22
C ASN A 700 -30.92 26.21 47.98
N ASN A 701 -31.19 26.52 46.71
CA ASN A 701 -31.88 27.74 46.27
C ASN A 701 -33.34 27.46 45.88
N GLY A 702 -33.75 26.19 45.88
CA GLY A 702 -34.98 25.70 45.28
C GLY A 702 -35.93 24.96 46.23
N SER A 703 -36.84 24.19 45.64
CA SER A 703 -37.73 23.31 46.39
C SER A 703 -37.07 21.96 46.70
N ILE A 704 -37.21 21.50 47.95
CA ILE A 704 -36.89 20.13 48.38
C ILE A 704 -38.16 19.55 49.00
N MET A 705 -38.63 18.42 48.47
CA MET A 705 -39.68 17.62 49.09
C MET A 705 -39.07 16.38 49.70
N ASN A 706 -38.91 16.37 51.03
CA ASN A 706 -38.39 15.23 51.77
C ASN A 706 -39.51 14.49 52.51
N LYS A 707 -39.75 13.23 52.14
CA LYS A 707 -40.71 12.32 52.77
C LYS A 707 -40.04 11.01 53.25
N SER A 708 -38.71 10.96 53.27
CA SER A 708 -37.90 9.87 53.83
C SER A 708 -36.67 10.45 54.54
N ILE A 709 -35.44 9.99 54.22
CA ILE A 709 -34.22 10.42 54.91
C ILE A 709 -33.34 11.26 53.97
N LEU A 710 -32.90 12.41 54.48
CA LEU A 710 -31.85 13.26 53.91
C LEU A 710 -30.69 13.32 54.91
N GLU A 711 -29.52 12.84 54.52
CA GLU A 711 -28.30 12.82 55.34
C GLU A 711 -27.28 13.82 54.83
N ILE A 712 -26.74 14.65 55.73
CA ILE A 712 -25.74 15.66 55.41
C ILE A 712 -24.55 15.52 56.37
N GLY A 713 -23.36 15.41 55.80
CA GLY A 713 -22.09 15.34 56.53
C GLY A 713 -21.61 13.91 56.79
N ILE A 714 -20.52 13.81 57.57
CA ILE A 714 -19.95 12.54 58.02
C ILE A 714 -20.00 12.48 59.55
N CYS A 715 -20.49 11.39 60.14
CA CYS A 715 -20.14 11.05 61.51
C CYS A 715 -18.68 10.58 61.49
N GLN A 716 -17.80 11.35 62.10
CA GLN A 716 -16.42 10.93 62.35
C GLN A 716 -16.34 9.94 63.51
#